data_AF-A0A6G4ZTN9-F1
#
_entry.id   AF-A0A6G4ZTN9-F1
#
_cell.length_a   1.000
_cell.length_b   1.000
_cell.length_c   1.000
_cell.angle_alpha   90.00
_cell.angle_beta   90.00
_cell.angle_gamma   90.00
#
_symmetry.space_group_name_H-M   'P 1'
#
loop_
_entity.id
_entity.type
_entity.pdbx_description
1 polymer ?
#
loop_
_entity_poly.entity_id
_entity_poly.type
_entity_poly.pdbx_seq_one_letter_code
_entity_poly.pdbx_strand_id
1 'polypeptide(L)'
;RQHDWLKSFLKQTHNIQNSIQKQVRPIASAANALKQKVEFAFSELETLYSGIKMPGRLESLLRVKVLETLLFAPAKLGTALGQYSVVGMEGNFAAAKAIVEYQKNLPHTAYFADILLAGSQSPNSAIFKKWQNFLLSLEPLAEEKKISAQQILRLKEIIDVLQQANILPVYMTLFFESMQNKNLLSSFMPFFFDNTQNDPLLALENLLASFPKKDEQVLFEILKQKKAILKDQANLSGFSDSDTFEKAFQSLQNRQRQILREGAFQGLLTRENWDDASSSVRFAALEMLKDFIDTFDLAIKAMRRGTHSKEREVQLFKRMLMPYFSLLQAMTNKILPPDAFVKIPNQLDTIERILKDLPDTDPEQLHPSADFSVAAAVFGSRARFDEHYPKYLEDVFTLIHQNLLAINGWLTNQMISQESIAKAIPETLSRALSNLEKVGGNGVGMPQRSETKISPKKIELYYNIPLRDHSGTLIFIYNKKTDSIEIEARFLGDGAEGSRWQAVKESAEILSLLGFLPLSKPIQVNKNEICIVWKVSDQKTASILDFYQLLVEMSLGNRDPLEECVLSQLKASIKKGRAYQETTIEAAKHLAHMDPEKTVKLFEKFIEKGQAYQEAIEVAKNFIQIKDPTKYHYKYIAKYPYKAVNLFKKLIEKGQGYQEAIEAAKYLIQTDPSKGDYMQYGVELFKKLIEKGQGYQEAIEAAKCLIQTDPSKGYYMQHYGVNLFEKLVEKGQGYQEAIEVAKGFGRVVLFKKLIEKGQAYQEAIEAAKDLIQTGSSSEVSFGINLFEKLLEKGHGYREVLSFIQSDPAIGAQLSSHIVYSLSLQVIPLYLFVQVQKYINNIV
;
A
#
# COMPACT_ATOMS: atom_id res chain seq x y z
N ARG A 1 37.05 14.73 8.52
CA ARG A 1 37.53 13.55 7.76
C ARG A 1 38.10 12.45 8.67
N GLN A 2 39.14 12.65 9.49
CA GLN A 2 39.64 11.58 10.39
C GLN A 2 38.78 11.29 11.65
N HIS A 3 37.75 12.10 11.96
CA HIS A 3 36.84 11.89 13.09
C HIS A 3 35.47 11.27 12.71
N ASP A 4 35.12 11.25 11.43
CA ASP A 4 33.76 10.89 10.99
C ASP A 4 33.53 9.37 11.02
N TRP A 5 34.58 8.58 10.72
CA TRP A 5 34.54 7.13 10.82
C TRP A 5 34.42 6.66 12.28
N LEU A 6 35.09 7.33 13.23
CA LEU A 6 35.03 7.01 14.65
C LEU A 6 33.64 7.28 15.24
N LYS A 7 33.00 8.40 14.84
CA LYS A 7 31.59 8.69 15.20
C LYS A 7 30.62 7.65 14.62
N SER A 8 30.85 7.23 13.37
CA SER A 8 30.04 6.18 12.73
C SER A 8 30.22 4.82 13.42
N PHE A 9 31.46 4.44 13.76
CA PHE A 9 31.78 3.21 14.48
C PHE A 9 31.14 3.20 15.86
N LEU A 10 31.28 4.26 16.66
CA LEU A 10 30.67 4.39 17.99
C LEU A 10 29.13 4.35 17.93
N LYS A 11 28.53 4.99 16.91
CA LYS A 11 27.07 4.93 16.69
C LYS A 11 26.62 3.51 16.33
N GLN A 12 27.37 2.79 15.50
CA GLN A 12 27.11 1.39 15.19
C GLN A 12 27.30 0.48 16.41
N THR A 13 28.37 0.64 17.20
CA THR A 13 28.57 -0.16 18.41
C THR A 13 27.48 0.11 19.45
N HIS A 14 27.05 1.36 19.61
CA HIS A 14 25.94 1.70 20.49
C HIS A 14 24.61 1.13 19.99
N ASN A 15 24.35 1.15 18.68
CA ASN A 15 23.17 0.52 18.10
C ASN A 15 23.19 -1.02 18.23
N ILE A 16 24.37 -1.64 18.07
CA ILE A 16 24.57 -3.08 18.28
C ILE A 16 24.39 -3.43 19.75
N GLN A 17 24.99 -2.67 20.68
CA GLN A 17 24.77 -2.85 22.13
C GLN A 17 23.32 -2.63 22.53
N ASN A 18 22.63 -1.63 21.98
CA ASN A 18 21.21 -1.40 22.24
C ASN A 18 20.33 -2.49 21.63
N SER A 19 20.71 -3.05 20.47
CA SER A 19 20.00 -4.17 19.85
C SER A 19 20.23 -5.46 20.64
N ILE A 20 21.47 -5.73 21.05
CA ILE A 20 21.83 -6.82 21.96
C ILE A 20 21.12 -6.64 23.30
N GLN A 21 21.14 -5.48 23.94
CA GLN A 21 20.38 -5.24 25.17
C GLN A 21 18.87 -5.37 24.96
N LYS A 22 18.30 -4.84 23.86
CA LYS A 22 16.86 -4.98 23.56
C LYS A 22 16.46 -6.42 23.27
N GLN A 23 17.35 -7.27 22.78
CA GLN A 23 17.09 -8.68 22.52
C GLN A 23 17.41 -9.57 23.74
N VAL A 24 18.49 -9.27 24.46
CA VAL A 24 18.97 -10.02 25.63
C VAL A 24 18.15 -9.70 26.88
N ARG A 25 17.64 -8.48 27.10
CA ARG A 25 16.78 -8.19 28.26
C ARG A 25 15.48 -9.02 28.26
N PRO A 26 14.71 -9.10 27.16
CA PRO A 26 13.53 -9.96 27.10
C PRO A 26 13.88 -11.43 27.32
N ILE A 27 15.00 -11.91 26.76
CA ILE A 27 15.46 -13.29 26.93
C ILE A 27 15.85 -13.55 28.40
N ALA A 28 16.64 -12.67 29.01
CA ALA A 28 17.06 -12.77 30.42
C ALA A 28 15.87 -12.60 31.37
N SER A 29 14.94 -11.69 31.08
CA SER A 29 13.71 -11.50 31.84
C SER A 29 12.82 -12.73 31.74
N ALA A 30 12.69 -13.34 30.56
CA ALA A 30 11.94 -14.57 30.38
C ALA A 30 12.62 -15.78 31.02
N ALA A 31 13.96 -15.85 30.96
CA ALA A 31 14.75 -16.88 31.63
C ALA A 31 14.65 -16.76 33.16
N ASN A 32 14.67 -15.54 33.72
CA ASN A 32 14.44 -15.29 35.14
C ASN A 32 13.00 -15.59 35.54
N ALA A 33 12.00 -15.20 34.73
CA ALA A 33 10.60 -15.54 35.00
C ALA A 33 10.38 -17.06 34.94
N LEU A 34 11.06 -17.76 34.02
CA LEU A 34 11.06 -19.21 33.95
C LEU A 34 11.72 -19.82 35.19
N LYS A 35 12.91 -19.36 35.55
CA LYS A 35 13.63 -19.78 36.75
C LYS A 35 12.75 -19.63 37.99
N GLN A 36 12.12 -18.48 38.19
CA GLN A 36 11.21 -18.24 39.30
C GLN A 36 9.99 -19.19 39.28
N LYS A 37 9.39 -19.45 38.11
CA LYS A 37 8.28 -20.41 37.99
C LYS A 37 8.71 -21.85 38.27
N VAL A 38 9.91 -22.24 37.84
CA VAL A 38 10.51 -23.55 38.10
C VAL A 38 10.80 -23.68 39.60
N GLU A 39 11.50 -22.72 40.19
CA GLU A 39 11.82 -22.68 41.62
C GLU A 39 10.55 -22.70 42.48
N PHE A 40 9.51 -21.94 42.10
CA PHE A 40 8.22 -21.95 42.78
C PHE A 40 7.54 -23.33 42.70
N ALA A 41 7.51 -23.96 41.53
CA ALA A 41 6.95 -25.30 41.37
C ALA A 41 7.72 -26.36 42.17
N PHE A 42 9.05 -26.27 42.22
CA PHE A 42 9.88 -27.17 43.04
C PHE A 42 9.68 -26.93 44.54
N SER A 43 9.54 -25.68 44.99
CA SER A 43 9.24 -25.36 46.39
C SER A 43 7.86 -25.86 46.82
N GLU A 44 6.83 -25.72 45.96
CA GLU A 44 5.51 -26.33 46.18
C GLU A 44 5.60 -27.86 46.31
N LEU A 45 6.40 -28.52 45.46
CA LEU A 45 6.62 -29.97 45.54
C LEU A 45 7.30 -30.42 46.84
N GLU A 46 8.36 -29.72 47.26
CA GLU A 46 9.05 -30.03 48.51
C GLU A 46 8.12 -29.88 49.71
N THR A 47 7.30 -28.81 49.71
CA THR A 47 6.26 -28.58 50.73
C THR A 47 5.21 -29.69 50.72
N LEU A 48 4.83 -30.19 49.54
CA LEU A 48 3.88 -31.30 49.40
C LEU A 48 4.44 -32.68 49.72
N TYR A 49 5.73 -32.92 49.47
CA TYR A 49 6.41 -34.18 49.82
C TYR A 49 6.67 -34.27 51.32
N SER A 50 6.87 -33.13 51.99
CA SER A 50 7.05 -33.05 53.44
C SER A 50 5.72 -33.10 54.23
N GLY A 51 4.57 -32.87 53.58
CA GLY A 51 3.24 -32.88 54.20
C GLY A 51 2.42 -34.15 53.95
N ILE A 52 2.02 -34.86 55.01
CA ILE A 52 1.10 -36.00 54.94
C ILE A 52 -0.31 -35.49 54.57
N LYS A 53 -0.82 -35.96 53.42
CA LYS A 53 -2.23 -35.84 52.93
C LYS A 53 -2.78 -34.40 52.92
N MET A 54 -2.44 -33.62 51.89
CA MET A 54 -3.22 -32.42 51.55
C MET A 54 -3.87 -32.49 50.15
N PRO A 55 -5.10 -31.95 49.98
CA PRO A 55 -5.66 -31.64 48.67
C PRO A 55 -4.76 -30.60 47.99
N GLY A 56 -4.18 -30.93 46.83
CA GLY A 56 -3.20 -30.06 46.12
C GLY A 56 -1.97 -30.79 45.58
N ARG A 57 -1.72 -32.03 46.01
CA ARG A 57 -0.60 -32.87 45.52
C ARG A 57 -0.63 -33.09 44.01
N LEU A 58 -1.83 -33.24 43.44
CA LEU A 58 -2.03 -33.49 42.02
C LEU A 58 -1.77 -32.23 41.16
N GLU A 59 -2.12 -31.04 41.66
CA GLU A 59 -1.80 -29.76 41.01
C GLU A 59 -0.29 -29.59 40.85
N SER A 60 0.47 -29.86 41.90
CA SER A 60 1.93 -29.72 41.84
C SER A 60 2.57 -30.81 40.99
N LEU A 61 2.10 -32.07 41.05
CA LEU A 61 2.54 -33.15 40.14
C LEU A 61 2.29 -32.83 38.67
N LEU A 62 1.14 -32.24 38.32
CA LEU A 62 0.84 -31.78 36.96
C LEU A 62 1.76 -30.63 36.52
N ARG A 63 2.08 -29.68 37.42
CA ARG A 63 3.09 -28.64 37.16
C ARG A 63 4.47 -29.24 36.90
N VAL A 64 4.87 -30.28 37.64
CA VAL A 64 6.13 -31.02 37.35
C VAL A 64 6.08 -31.66 35.99
N LYS A 65 4.99 -32.32 35.62
CA LYS A 65 4.90 -33.03 34.34
C LYS A 65 5.01 -32.09 33.14
N VAL A 66 4.47 -30.88 33.29
CA VAL A 66 4.63 -29.79 32.32
C VAL A 66 6.08 -29.33 32.28
N LEU A 67 6.72 -29.13 33.43
CA LEU A 67 8.15 -28.78 33.50
C LEU A 67 9.03 -29.88 32.92
N GLU A 68 8.70 -31.15 33.15
CA GLU A 68 9.40 -32.30 32.60
C GLU A 68 9.25 -32.33 31.08
N THR A 69 8.05 -32.07 30.56
CA THR A 69 7.81 -31.97 29.10
C THR A 69 8.53 -30.76 28.50
N LEU A 70 8.62 -29.64 29.22
CA LEU A 70 9.35 -28.45 28.79
C LEU A 70 10.87 -28.63 28.80
N LEU A 71 11.40 -29.36 29.78
CA LEU A 71 12.83 -29.54 30.00
C LEU A 71 13.40 -30.77 29.27
N PHE A 72 12.58 -31.80 29.03
CA PHE A 72 13.04 -33.12 28.57
C PHE A 72 12.28 -33.68 27.36
N ALA A 73 11.34 -32.94 26.75
CA ALA A 73 10.77 -33.41 25.47
C ALA A 73 11.89 -33.55 24.43
N PRO A 74 12.01 -34.72 23.77
CA PRO A 74 13.04 -34.93 22.76
C PRO A 74 12.86 -33.90 21.64
N ALA A 75 13.91 -33.14 21.36
CA ALA A 75 13.92 -32.20 20.25
C ALA A 75 13.50 -32.95 18.97
N LYS A 76 12.45 -32.44 18.30
CA LYS A 76 12.14 -32.90 16.94
C LYS A 76 13.42 -32.75 16.12
N LEU A 77 13.90 -33.85 15.54
CA LEU A 77 15.15 -33.90 14.77
C LEU A 77 15.25 -32.68 13.84
N GLY A 78 16.28 -31.85 14.05
CA GLY A 78 16.60 -30.70 13.19
C GLY A 78 16.48 -29.32 13.84
N THR A 79 15.89 -29.19 15.02
CA THR A 79 15.87 -27.92 15.76
C THR A 79 16.97 -27.92 16.84
N ALA A 80 17.92 -26.98 16.77
CA ALA A 80 18.95 -26.82 17.80
C ALA A 80 18.28 -26.70 19.18
N LEU A 81 18.89 -27.23 20.26
CA LEU A 81 18.35 -27.21 21.63
C LEU A 81 17.82 -25.84 22.08
N GLY A 82 18.26 -24.74 21.47
CA GLY A 82 17.76 -23.38 21.72
C GLY A 82 16.41 -22.99 21.07
N GLN A 83 15.81 -23.85 20.24
CA GLN A 83 14.53 -23.59 19.55
C GLN A 83 13.28 -24.08 20.29
N TYR A 84 13.42 -24.75 21.44
CA TYR A 84 12.43 -24.58 22.53
C TYR A 84 12.62 -23.18 23.14
N SER A 85 12.55 -22.17 22.26
CA SER A 85 12.69 -20.79 22.62
C SER A 85 11.58 -20.44 23.60
N VAL A 86 11.90 -19.53 24.51
CA VAL A 86 10.98 -18.71 25.33
C VAL A 86 9.60 -18.45 24.69
N VAL A 87 9.51 -18.40 23.36
CA VAL A 87 8.30 -18.23 22.53
C VAL A 87 7.24 -19.33 22.72
N GLY A 88 7.61 -20.56 23.09
CA GLY A 88 6.67 -21.67 23.35
C GLY A 88 6.21 -21.80 24.80
N MET A 89 6.93 -21.18 25.74
CA MET A 89 6.71 -21.39 27.18
C MET A 89 5.37 -20.86 27.66
N GLU A 90 4.94 -19.70 27.18
CA GLU A 90 3.65 -19.11 27.56
C GLU A 90 2.49 -20.05 27.24
N GLY A 91 2.52 -20.70 26.07
CA GLY A 91 1.51 -21.68 25.67
C GLY A 91 1.51 -22.92 26.56
N ASN A 92 2.70 -23.46 26.87
CA ASN A 92 2.82 -24.64 27.73
C ASN A 92 2.41 -24.35 29.19
N PHE A 93 2.74 -23.17 29.73
CA PHE A 93 2.24 -22.74 31.04
C PHE A 93 0.73 -22.51 31.06
N ALA A 94 0.17 -21.93 30.00
CA ALA A 94 -1.28 -21.77 29.88
C ALA A 94 -1.97 -23.14 29.84
N ALA A 95 -1.43 -24.09 29.08
CA ALA A 95 -1.93 -25.46 29.00
C ALA A 95 -1.85 -26.16 30.37
N ALA A 96 -0.71 -26.06 31.07
CA ALA A 96 -0.53 -26.58 32.42
C ALA A 96 -1.55 -26.04 33.42
N LYS A 97 -1.73 -24.71 33.41
CA LYS A 97 -2.71 -24.02 34.24
C LYS A 97 -4.12 -24.54 33.95
N ALA A 98 -4.46 -24.76 32.67
CA ALA A 98 -5.76 -25.31 32.28
C ALA A 98 -5.98 -26.74 32.82
N ILE A 99 -4.97 -27.63 32.78
CA ILE A 99 -5.11 -28.98 33.39
C ILE A 99 -5.30 -28.86 34.90
N VAL A 100 -4.49 -28.04 35.56
CA VAL A 100 -4.57 -27.83 37.00
C VAL A 100 -5.95 -27.33 37.39
N GLU A 101 -6.48 -26.32 36.70
CA GLU A 101 -7.82 -25.79 36.94
C GLU A 101 -8.91 -26.84 36.66
N TYR A 102 -8.77 -27.63 35.60
CA TYR A 102 -9.68 -28.74 35.31
C TYR A 102 -9.69 -29.79 36.42
N GLN A 103 -8.50 -30.22 36.85
CA GLN A 103 -8.31 -31.22 37.89
C GLN A 103 -8.81 -30.76 39.27
N LYS A 104 -8.77 -29.46 39.58
CA LYS A 104 -9.32 -28.90 40.83
C LYS A 104 -10.83 -29.12 40.98
N ASN A 105 -11.56 -29.27 39.87
CA ASN A 105 -13.00 -29.47 39.89
C ASN A 105 -13.39 -30.94 40.07
N LEU A 106 -12.43 -31.86 40.24
CA LEU A 106 -12.66 -33.30 40.29
C LEU A 106 -12.09 -33.90 41.58
N PRO A 107 -12.81 -34.84 42.23
CA PRO A 107 -12.29 -35.60 43.36
C PRO A 107 -11.35 -36.74 42.90
N HIS A 108 -11.64 -37.28 41.70
CA HIS A 108 -10.88 -38.23 40.86
C HIS A 108 -9.61 -37.65 40.20
N THR A 109 -8.53 -38.42 39.95
CA THR A 109 -7.59 -38.08 38.84
C THR A 109 -8.37 -38.09 37.53
N ALA A 110 -8.21 -37.06 36.72
CA ALA A 110 -9.04 -36.86 35.54
C ALA A 110 -8.73 -37.86 34.41
N TYR A 111 -9.77 -38.48 33.84
CA TYR A 111 -9.65 -39.41 32.73
C TYR A 111 -9.32 -38.71 31.40
N PHE A 112 -9.73 -37.44 31.25
CA PHE A 112 -9.64 -36.71 29.98
C PHE A 112 -8.57 -35.61 29.96
N ALA A 113 -7.59 -35.61 30.88
CA ALA A 113 -6.57 -34.56 30.98
C ALA A 113 -5.74 -34.35 29.69
N ASP A 114 -5.30 -35.43 29.04
CA ASP A 114 -4.57 -35.37 27.77
C ASP A 114 -5.44 -34.82 26.62
N ILE A 115 -6.73 -35.16 26.63
CA ILE A 115 -7.71 -34.72 25.64
C ILE A 115 -8.04 -33.24 25.82
N LEU A 116 -8.11 -32.76 27.06
CA LEU A 116 -8.23 -31.35 27.38
C LEU A 116 -7.02 -30.57 26.82
N LEU A 117 -5.81 -31.08 27.06
CA LEU A 117 -4.58 -30.46 26.56
C LEU A 117 -4.57 -30.32 25.04
N ALA A 118 -4.96 -31.37 24.31
CA ALA A 118 -5.05 -31.29 22.86
C ALA A 118 -6.08 -30.22 22.43
N GLY A 119 -7.24 -30.17 23.11
CA GLY A 119 -8.27 -29.16 22.89
C GLY A 119 -7.83 -27.72 23.17
N SER A 120 -6.77 -27.49 23.96
CA SER A 120 -6.22 -26.15 24.22
C SER A 120 -5.59 -25.51 22.98
N GLN A 121 -5.42 -26.28 21.91
CA GLN A 121 -5.04 -25.77 20.59
C GLN A 121 -6.22 -25.10 19.87
N SER A 122 -7.44 -25.18 20.42
CA SER A 122 -8.58 -24.44 19.93
C SER A 122 -8.27 -22.93 19.91
N PRO A 123 -8.49 -22.24 18.77
CA PRO A 123 -8.19 -20.83 18.61
C PRO A 123 -9.32 -19.94 19.14
N ASN A 124 -10.31 -20.49 19.83
CA ASN A 124 -11.38 -19.71 20.44
C ASN A 124 -11.48 -20.14 21.91
N SER A 125 -11.18 -19.24 22.83
CA SER A 125 -11.22 -19.50 24.27
C SER A 125 -12.61 -19.89 24.76
N ALA A 126 -13.68 -19.37 24.14
CA ALA A 126 -15.05 -19.80 24.43
C ALA A 126 -15.31 -21.24 23.98
N ILE A 127 -14.81 -21.63 22.80
CA ILE A 127 -14.90 -23.02 22.32
C ILE A 127 -14.06 -23.95 23.21
N PHE A 128 -12.86 -23.54 23.60
CA PHE A 128 -12.05 -24.30 24.54
C PHE A 128 -12.76 -24.47 25.89
N LYS A 129 -13.43 -23.43 26.40
CA LYS A 129 -14.24 -23.52 27.63
C LYS A 129 -15.43 -24.47 27.45
N LYS A 130 -16.12 -24.45 26.30
CA LYS A 130 -17.17 -25.43 25.98
C LYS A 130 -16.62 -26.86 25.93
N TRP A 131 -15.43 -27.05 25.35
CA TRP A 131 -14.73 -28.34 25.35
C TRP A 131 -14.39 -28.81 26.76
N GLN A 132 -13.81 -27.93 27.57
CA GLN A 132 -13.50 -28.21 28.98
C GLN A 132 -14.76 -28.61 29.75
N ASN A 133 -15.86 -27.87 29.60
CA ASN A 133 -17.13 -28.18 30.24
C ASN A 133 -17.72 -29.52 29.77
N PHE A 134 -17.58 -29.84 28.49
CA PHE A 134 -17.99 -31.14 27.94
C PHE A 134 -17.17 -32.27 28.56
N LEU A 135 -15.86 -32.13 28.66
CA LEU A 135 -15.04 -33.16 29.31
C LEU A 135 -15.38 -33.29 30.81
N LEU A 136 -15.59 -32.16 31.52
CA LEU A 136 -16.03 -32.16 32.92
C LEU A 136 -17.35 -32.90 33.11
N SER A 137 -18.29 -32.81 32.17
CA SER A 137 -19.56 -33.52 32.26
C SER A 137 -19.46 -35.01 31.93
N LEU A 138 -18.37 -35.46 31.28
CA LEU A 138 -18.07 -36.87 31.05
C LEU A 138 -17.35 -37.54 32.24
N GLU A 139 -16.61 -36.82 33.06
CA GLU A 139 -15.80 -37.39 34.15
C GLU A 139 -16.62 -38.25 35.14
N PRO A 140 -17.80 -37.81 35.67
CA PRO A 140 -18.61 -38.65 36.55
C PRO A 140 -19.10 -39.93 35.86
N LEU A 141 -19.48 -39.81 34.58
CA LEU A 141 -19.95 -40.95 33.78
C LEU A 141 -18.82 -41.94 33.45
N ALA A 142 -17.57 -41.50 33.47
CA ALA A 142 -16.40 -42.37 33.37
C ALA A 142 -16.11 -43.10 34.69
N GLU A 143 -16.11 -42.43 35.86
CA GLU A 143 -15.87 -43.12 37.14
C GLU A 143 -17.04 -44.03 37.56
N GLU A 144 -18.28 -43.68 37.19
CA GLU A 144 -19.45 -44.57 37.27
C GLU A 144 -19.45 -45.72 36.24
N LYS A 145 -18.45 -45.77 35.35
CA LYS A 145 -18.31 -46.76 34.27
C LYS A 145 -19.48 -46.81 33.27
N LYS A 146 -20.24 -45.72 33.16
CA LYS A 146 -21.25 -45.53 32.11
C LYS A 146 -20.61 -45.26 30.76
N ILE A 147 -19.42 -44.64 30.75
CA ILE A 147 -18.54 -44.55 29.58
C ILE A 147 -17.54 -45.69 29.67
N SER A 148 -17.52 -46.56 28.66
CA SER A 148 -16.55 -47.65 28.59
C SER A 148 -15.13 -47.14 28.36
N ALA A 149 -14.13 -47.86 28.88
CA ALA A 149 -12.72 -47.57 28.61
C ALA A 149 -12.41 -47.53 27.10
N GLN A 150 -13.13 -48.32 26.30
CA GLN A 150 -12.99 -48.34 24.85
C GLN A 150 -13.49 -47.04 24.19
N GLN A 151 -14.57 -46.43 24.70
CA GLN A 151 -15.04 -45.12 24.22
C GLN A 151 -14.04 -44.02 24.55
N ILE A 152 -13.46 -44.02 25.76
CA ILE A 152 -12.42 -43.06 26.16
C ILE A 152 -11.19 -43.20 25.28
N LEU A 153 -10.71 -44.43 25.09
CA LEU A 153 -9.56 -44.72 24.23
C LEU A 153 -9.83 -44.26 22.79
N ARG A 154 -11.01 -44.56 22.27
CA ARG A 154 -11.39 -44.15 20.92
C ARG A 154 -11.47 -42.63 20.75
N LEU A 155 -11.97 -41.91 21.75
CA LEU A 155 -11.94 -40.44 21.76
C LEU A 155 -10.49 -39.93 21.71
N LYS A 156 -9.59 -40.52 22.50
CA LYS A 156 -8.16 -40.16 22.50
C LYS A 156 -7.52 -40.40 21.14
N GLU A 157 -7.77 -41.56 20.53
CA GLU A 157 -7.28 -41.92 19.21
C GLU A 157 -7.76 -40.92 18.13
N ILE A 158 -9.04 -40.54 18.15
CA ILE A 158 -9.58 -39.53 17.23
C ILE A 158 -8.84 -38.20 17.41
N ILE A 159 -8.67 -37.73 18.64
CA ILE A 159 -8.01 -36.46 18.93
C ILE A 159 -6.53 -36.50 18.51
N ASP A 160 -5.83 -37.60 18.77
CA ASP A 160 -4.44 -37.81 18.35
C ASP A 160 -4.30 -37.82 16.82
N VAL A 161 -5.26 -38.44 16.12
CA VAL A 161 -5.31 -38.47 14.65
C VAL A 161 -5.52 -37.06 14.09
N LEU A 162 -6.50 -36.31 14.63
CA LEU A 162 -6.76 -34.91 14.24
C LEU A 162 -5.54 -34.02 14.48
N GLN A 163 -4.84 -34.22 15.59
CA GLN A 163 -3.63 -33.48 15.94
C GLN A 163 -2.46 -33.82 15.01
N GLN A 164 -2.21 -35.11 14.73
CA GLN A 164 -1.17 -35.55 13.80
C GLN A 164 -1.44 -35.07 12.37
N ALA A 165 -2.71 -34.95 11.99
CA ALA A 165 -3.12 -34.42 10.68
C ALA A 165 -3.04 -32.89 10.60
N ASN A 166 -2.78 -32.20 11.72
CA ASN A 166 -2.79 -30.73 11.85
C ASN A 166 -4.18 -30.09 11.61
N ILE A 167 -5.26 -30.85 11.85
CA ILE A 167 -6.64 -30.36 11.63
C ILE A 167 -7.43 -30.18 12.93
N LEU A 168 -6.85 -30.51 14.09
CA LEU A 168 -7.52 -30.34 15.38
C LEU A 168 -8.00 -28.90 15.64
N PRO A 169 -7.21 -27.83 15.40
CA PRO A 169 -7.71 -26.46 15.58
C PRO A 169 -8.91 -26.13 14.69
N VAL A 170 -8.88 -26.57 13.43
CA VAL A 170 -9.97 -26.42 12.47
C VAL A 170 -11.21 -27.17 12.97
N TYR A 171 -11.03 -28.43 13.40
CA TYR A 171 -12.11 -29.26 13.91
C TYR A 171 -12.79 -28.67 15.14
N MET A 172 -11.99 -28.23 16.12
CA MET A 172 -12.50 -27.57 17.31
C MET A 172 -13.30 -26.32 16.96
N THR A 173 -12.79 -25.51 16.03
CA THR A 173 -13.39 -24.23 15.68
C THR A 173 -14.69 -24.37 14.91
N LEU A 174 -14.74 -25.28 13.95
CA LEU A 174 -15.81 -25.33 12.95
C LEU A 174 -16.81 -26.45 13.20
N PHE A 175 -16.35 -27.59 13.72
CA PHE A 175 -17.18 -28.80 13.81
C PHE A 175 -17.68 -29.05 15.23
N PHE A 176 -16.83 -28.94 16.25
CA PHE A 176 -17.23 -29.20 17.63
C PHE A 176 -18.40 -28.31 18.08
N GLU A 177 -18.35 -27.01 17.79
CA GLU A 177 -19.45 -26.09 18.12
C GLU A 177 -20.74 -26.41 17.35
N SER A 178 -20.63 -26.86 16.10
CA SER A 178 -21.80 -27.26 15.32
C SER A 178 -22.48 -28.50 15.88
N MET A 179 -21.72 -29.45 16.46
CA MET A 179 -22.26 -30.65 17.08
C MET A 179 -23.07 -30.33 18.33
N GLN A 180 -22.63 -29.35 19.13
CA GLN A 180 -23.40 -28.93 20.31
C GLN A 180 -24.70 -28.20 19.94
N ASN A 181 -24.74 -27.52 18.78
CA ASN A 181 -25.91 -26.77 18.32
C ASN A 181 -26.88 -27.61 17.47
N LYS A 182 -26.45 -28.77 16.95
CA LYS A 182 -27.27 -29.65 16.09
C LYS A 182 -28.27 -30.48 16.91
N ASN A 183 -29.24 -29.80 17.50
CA ASN A 183 -30.62 -30.26 17.45
C ASN A 183 -31.32 -29.46 16.34
N LEU A 184 -31.10 -29.84 15.09
CA LEU A 184 -31.85 -29.28 13.94
C LEU A 184 -33.37 -29.53 14.07
N LEU A 185 -33.77 -30.45 14.97
CA LEU A 185 -35.14 -30.68 15.40
C LEU A 185 -35.64 -29.68 16.46
N SER A 186 -34.79 -29.06 17.28
CA SER A 186 -35.25 -28.08 18.28
C SER A 186 -35.65 -26.74 17.66
N SER A 187 -35.14 -26.41 16.47
CA SER A 187 -35.61 -25.28 15.67
C SER A 187 -36.94 -25.55 14.96
N PHE A 188 -37.28 -26.83 14.69
CA PHE A 188 -38.59 -27.22 14.13
C PHE A 188 -39.65 -27.54 15.21
N MET A 189 -39.24 -27.95 16.41
CA MET A 189 -40.10 -28.35 17.54
C MET A 189 -39.50 -27.89 18.89
N PRO A 190 -39.50 -26.59 19.20
CA PRO A 190 -38.88 -26.05 20.42
C PRO A 190 -39.53 -26.55 21.72
N PHE A 191 -40.77 -27.04 21.67
CA PHE A 191 -41.55 -27.40 22.87
C PHE A 191 -41.21 -28.78 23.47
N PHE A 192 -40.49 -29.66 22.76
CA PHE A 192 -40.25 -31.04 23.20
C PHE A 192 -38.83 -31.33 23.72
N PHE A 193 -37.86 -30.40 23.55
CA PHE A 193 -36.43 -30.71 23.73
C PHE A 193 -35.68 -29.79 24.71
N ASP A 194 -36.38 -29.12 25.62
CA ASP A 194 -35.76 -28.17 26.56
C ASP A 194 -34.89 -28.84 27.65
N ASN A 195 -34.94 -30.17 27.80
CA ASN A 195 -34.19 -30.91 28.83
C ASN A 195 -33.15 -31.93 28.33
N THR A 196 -33.08 -32.22 27.02
CA THR A 196 -32.11 -33.20 26.48
C THR A 196 -30.81 -32.57 25.98
N GLN A 197 -30.69 -31.23 26.00
CA GLN A 197 -29.45 -30.52 25.62
C GLN A 197 -28.25 -30.81 26.53
N ASN A 198 -28.46 -31.50 27.65
CA ASN A 198 -27.44 -31.74 28.67
C ASN A 198 -27.02 -33.21 28.84
N ASP A 199 -27.40 -34.14 27.95
CA ASP A 199 -26.91 -35.53 28.05
C ASP A 199 -25.47 -35.64 27.50
N PRO A 200 -24.44 -35.74 28.37
CA PRO A 200 -23.06 -35.79 27.93
C PRO A 200 -22.73 -37.10 27.20
N LEU A 201 -23.42 -38.20 27.53
CA LEU A 201 -23.19 -39.51 26.93
C LEU A 201 -23.63 -39.49 25.47
N LEU A 202 -24.83 -38.98 25.19
CA LEU A 202 -25.32 -38.83 23.82
C LEU A 202 -24.41 -37.89 23.00
N ALA A 203 -23.91 -36.81 23.60
CA ALA A 203 -22.95 -35.92 22.94
C ALA A 203 -21.62 -36.63 22.60
N LEU A 204 -21.10 -37.47 23.50
CA LEU A 204 -19.93 -38.32 23.23
C LEU A 204 -20.22 -39.34 22.13
N GLU A 205 -21.37 -40.01 22.17
CA GLU A 205 -21.77 -40.98 21.14
C GLU A 205 -21.90 -40.33 19.76
N ASN A 206 -22.51 -39.15 19.67
CA ASN A 206 -22.60 -38.38 18.44
C ASN A 206 -21.21 -37.96 17.92
N LEU A 207 -20.31 -37.54 18.81
CA LEU A 207 -18.93 -37.22 18.45
C LEU A 207 -18.21 -38.46 17.91
N LEU A 208 -18.27 -39.59 18.60
CA LEU A 208 -17.65 -40.83 18.15
C LEU A 208 -18.27 -41.35 16.84
N ALA A 209 -19.59 -41.19 16.66
CA ALA A 209 -20.31 -41.57 15.45
C ALA A 209 -19.96 -40.66 14.26
N SER A 210 -19.59 -39.40 14.51
CA SER A 210 -19.09 -38.49 13.47
C SER A 210 -17.74 -38.92 12.87
N PHE A 211 -17.09 -39.94 13.46
CA PHE A 211 -15.91 -40.62 12.94
C PHE A 211 -16.19 -42.12 12.72
N PRO A 212 -16.86 -42.47 11.60
CA PRO A 212 -17.06 -43.86 11.23
C PRO A 212 -15.73 -44.64 11.18
N LYS A 213 -15.76 -45.94 11.49
CA LYS A 213 -14.55 -46.79 11.41
C LYS A 213 -13.91 -46.78 10.01
N LYS A 214 -14.71 -46.59 8.96
CA LYS A 214 -14.23 -46.42 7.57
C LYS A 214 -13.29 -45.23 7.47
N ASP A 215 -13.70 -44.09 8.01
CA ASP A 215 -12.95 -42.83 8.00
C ASP A 215 -11.64 -42.94 8.79
N GLU A 216 -11.66 -43.70 9.89
CA GLU A 216 -10.48 -43.95 10.72
C GLU A 216 -9.37 -44.64 9.91
N GLN A 217 -9.71 -45.68 9.14
CA GLN A 217 -8.76 -46.36 8.26
C GLN A 217 -8.20 -45.43 7.18
N VAL A 218 -9.07 -44.61 6.58
CA VAL A 218 -8.68 -43.62 5.57
C VAL A 218 -7.73 -42.58 6.18
N LEU A 219 -8.05 -42.07 7.38
CA LEU A 219 -7.19 -41.12 8.12
C LEU A 219 -5.83 -41.71 8.45
N PHE A 220 -5.75 -42.97 8.88
CA PHE A 220 -4.47 -43.63 9.15
C PHE A 220 -3.60 -43.72 7.89
N GLU A 221 -4.17 -44.06 6.74
CA GLU A 221 -3.42 -44.07 5.48
C GLU A 221 -3.01 -42.66 5.06
N ILE A 222 -3.86 -41.64 5.24
CA ILE A 222 -3.49 -40.23 5.02
C ILE A 222 -2.30 -39.83 5.91
N LEU A 223 -2.34 -40.13 7.22
CA LEU A 223 -1.26 -39.81 8.15
C LEU A 223 0.06 -40.51 7.81
N LYS A 224 -0.02 -41.76 7.37
CA LYS A 224 1.13 -42.54 6.90
C LYS A 224 1.76 -41.88 5.68
N GLN A 225 0.94 -41.45 4.71
CA GLN A 225 1.43 -40.73 3.53
C GLN A 225 1.99 -39.35 3.90
N LYS A 226 1.34 -38.60 4.78
CA LYS A 226 1.85 -37.33 5.32
C LYS A 226 3.22 -37.50 5.97
N LYS A 227 3.43 -38.52 6.81
CA LYS A 227 4.76 -38.85 7.37
C LYS A 227 5.79 -39.18 6.29
N ALA A 228 5.39 -39.92 5.25
CA ALA A 228 6.25 -40.24 4.13
C ALA A 228 6.59 -39.01 3.25
N ILE A 229 5.71 -38.02 3.16
CA ILE A 229 5.95 -36.72 2.49
C ILE A 229 6.93 -35.87 3.31
N LEU A 230 6.72 -35.75 4.62
CA LEU A 230 7.64 -35.03 5.52
C LEU A 230 9.06 -35.63 5.49
N LYS A 231 9.17 -36.94 5.33
CA LYS A 231 10.47 -37.61 5.12
C LYS A 231 11.12 -37.21 3.80
N ASP A 232 10.36 -37.04 2.72
CA ASP A 232 10.91 -36.54 1.45
C ASP A 232 11.37 -35.09 1.59
N GLN A 233 10.60 -34.24 2.31
CA GLN A 233 11.02 -32.87 2.63
C GLN A 233 12.31 -32.81 3.45
N ALA A 234 12.52 -33.75 4.37
CA ALA A 234 13.79 -33.84 5.12
C ALA A 234 14.98 -34.22 4.24
N ASN A 235 14.74 -34.84 3.07
CA ASN A 235 15.76 -35.31 2.13
C ASN A 235 15.91 -34.39 0.90
N LEU A 236 15.54 -33.10 1.02
CA LEU A 236 15.61 -32.15 -0.11
C LEU A 236 17.02 -31.95 -0.68
N SER A 237 18.07 -32.18 0.12
CA SER A 237 19.46 -32.10 -0.35
C SER A 237 19.76 -33.10 -1.47
N GLY A 238 19.05 -34.23 -1.53
CA GLY A 238 19.20 -35.21 -2.59
C GLY A 238 18.78 -34.69 -3.97
N PHE A 239 18.00 -33.61 -4.04
CA PHE A 239 17.65 -32.98 -5.32
C PHE A 239 18.73 -32.03 -5.84
N SER A 240 19.62 -31.52 -4.97
CA SER A 240 20.68 -30.57 -5.35
C SER A 240 21.95 -31.25 -5.87
N ASP A 241 22.09 -32.56 -5.67
CA ASP A 241 23.27 -33.34 -6.04
C ASP A 241 22.94 -34.28 -7.20
N SER A 242 23.77 -34.22 -8.25
CA SER A 242 23.60 -35.02 -9.47
C SER A 242 23.61 -36.52 -9.22
N ASP A 243 24.38 -37.00 -8.24
CA ASP A 243 24.52 -38.43 -7.97
C ASP A 243 23.32 -38.99 -7.20
N THR A 244 22.67 -38.16 -6.39
CA THR A 244 21.53 -38.56 -5.55
C THR A 244 20.17 -38.12 -6.09
N PHE A 245 20.15 -37.24 -7.10
CA PHE A 245 18.93 -36.71 -7.73
C PHE A 245 17.98 -37.82 -8.15
N GLU A 246 18.48 -38.83 -8.87
CA GLU A 246 17.62 -39.87 -9.44
C GLU A 246 16.90 -40.67 -8.34
N LYS A 247 17.59 -40.96 -7.24
CA LYS A 247 17.02 -41.66 -6.09
C LYS A 247 15.97 -40.81 -5.38
N ALA A 248 16.27 -39.52 -5.16
CA ALA A 248 15.35 -38.59 -4.52
C ALA A 248 14.08 -38.37 -5.37
N PHE A 249 14.26 -38.18 -6.68
CA PHE A 249 13.18 -37.98 -7.62
C PHE A 249 12.33 -39.26 -7.81
N GLN A 250 12.94 -40.44 -7.91
CA GLN A 250 12.20 -41.70 -7.94
C GLN A 250 11.38 -41.93 -6.67
N SER A 251 11.91 -41.54 -5.49
CA SER A 251 11.15 -41.57 -4.22
C SER A 251 9.90 -40.71 -4.30
N LEU A 252 10.03 -39.47 -4.80
CA LEU A 252 8.92 -38.51 -4.95
C LEU A 252 7.88 -39.00 -5.96
N GLN A 253 8.31 -39.51 -7.12
CA GLN A 253 7.43 -40.11 -8.13
C GLN A 253 6.68 -41.33 -7.56
N ASN A 254 7.35 -42.18 -6.78
CA ASN A 254 6.70 -43.30 -6.12
C ASN A 254 5.65 -42.83 -5.10
N ARG A 255 5.94 -41.76 -4.33
CA ARG A 255 4.95 -41.13 -3.43
C ARG A 255 3.72 -40.68 -4.21
N GLN A 256 3.93 -40.00 -5.34
CA GLN A 256 2.85 -39.53 -6.20
C GLN A 256 2.00 -40.68 -6.71
N ARG A 257 2.62 -41.72 -7.29
CA ARG A 257 1.88 -42.88 -7.81
C ARG A 257 1.07 -43.55 -6.71
N GLN A 258 1.60 -43.64 -5.48
CA GLN A 258 0.85 -44.20 -4.35
C GLN A 258 -0.36 -43.35 -3.98
N ILE A 259 -0.21 -42.01 -3.95
CA ILE A 259 -1.30 -41.08 -3.64
C ILE A 259 -2.38 -41.11 -4.73
N LEU A 260 -1.98 -41.19 -6.01
CA LEU A 260 -2.89 -41.08 -7.17
C LEU A 260 -3.41 -42.42 -7.71
N ARG A 261 -2.96 -43.55 -7.17
CA ARG A 261 -3.39 -44.90 -7.58
C ARG A 261 -4.90 -45.07 -7.37
N GLU A 262 -5.55 -45.75 -8.31
CA GLU A 262 -6.94 -46.17 -8.13
C GLU A 262 -7.10 -47.00 -6.84
N GLY A 263 -8.10 -46.64 -6.03
CA GLY A 263 -8.34 -47.25 -4.73
C GLY A 263 -7.44 -46.75 -3.59
N ALA A 264 -6.48 -45.86 -3.84
CA ALA A 264 -5.73 -45.19 -2.76
C ALA A 264 -6.71 -44.51 -1.80
N PHE A 265 -6.45 -44.61 -0.50
CA PHE A 265 -7.32 -44.08 0.55
C PHE A 265 -8.78 -44.56 0.42
N GLN A 266 -8.98 -45.83 0.04
CA GLN A 266 -10.31 -46.41 -0.26
C GLN A 266 -11.06 -45.68 -1.39
N GLY A 267 -10.32 -45.11 -2.34
CA GLY A 267 -10.89 -44.36 -3.46
C GLY A 267 -11.26 -42.92 -3.12
N LEU A 268 -10.84 -42.36 -1.97
CA LEU A 268 -11.19 -41.01 -1.53
C LEU A 268 -10.98 -39.92 -2.60
N LEU A 269 -9.95 -40.06 -3.44
CA LEU A 269 -9.61 -39.07 -4.48
C LEU A 269 -10.44 -39.26 -5.76
N THR A 270 -11.68 -39.73 -5.64
CA THR A 270 -12.73 -39.66 -6.67
C THR A 270 -13.87 -38.79 -6.18
N ARG A 271 -14.59 -38.12 -7.08
CA ARG A 271 -15.65 -37.18 -6.71
C ARG A 271 -16.73 -37.82 -5.82
N GLU A 272 -17.19 -39.02 -6.18
CA GLU A 272 -18.18 -39.78 -5.41
C GLU A 272 -17.70 -40.03 -3.97
N ASN A 273 -16.52 -40.62 -3.80
CA ASN A 273 -15.99 -40.91 -2.46
C ASN A 273 -15.57 -39.65 -1.69
N TRP A 274 -15.17 -38.59 -2.41
CA TRP A 274 -14.83 -37.31 -1.81
C TRP A 274 -16.06 -36.67 -1.16
N ASP A 275 -17.17 -36.60 -1.90
CA ASP A 275 -18.41 -35.98 -1.42
C ASP A 275 -19.02 -36.79 -0.25
N ASP A 276 -18.89 -38.12 -0.28
CA ASP A 276 -19.34 -39.04 0.78
C ASP A 276 -18.46 -39.03 2.04
N ALA A 277 -17.21 -38.58 1.94
CA ALA A 277 -16.29 -38.59 3.08
C ALA A 277 -16.64 -37.51 4.12
N SER A 278 -16.40 -37.82 5.40
CA SER A 278 -16.58 -36.82 6.47
C SER A 278 -15.67 -35.61 6.26
N SER A 279 -16.07 -34.49 6.85
CA SER A 279 -15.28 -33.26 6.80
C SER A 279 -13.88 -33.47 7.36
N SER A 280 -13.71 -34.29 8.40
CA SER A 280 -12.40 -34.57 9.00
C SER A 280 -11.46 -35.30 8.04
N VAL A 281 -11.96 -36.33 7.34
CA VAL A 281 -11.18 -37.09 6.34
C VAL A 281 -10.75 -36.18 5.20
N ARG A 282 -11.70 -35.44 4.62
CA ARG A 282 -11.41 -34.50 3.52
C ARG A 282 -10.40 -33.44 3.95
N PHE A 283 -10.50 -32.89 5.17
CA PHE A 283 -9.56 -31.90 5.67
C PHE A 283 -8.15 -32.46 5.83
N ALA A 284 -8.03 -33.65 6.40
CA ALA A 284 -6.74 -34.33 6.54
C ALA A 284 -6.12 -34.62 5.16
N ALA A 285 -6.93 -35.01 4.18
CA ALA A 285 -6.48 -35.24 2.81
C ALA A 285 -6.00 -33.95 2.14
N LEU A 286 -6.72 -32.82 2.30
CA LEU A 286 -6.29 -31.51 1.79
C LEU A 286 -4.98 -31.04 2.43
N GLU A 287 -4.82 -31.19 3.74
CA GLU A 287 -3.56 -30.85 4.43
C GLU A 287 -2.39 -31.71 3.93
N MET A 288 -2.62 -33.02 3.73
CA MET A 288 -1.61 -33.91 3.15
C MET A 288 -1.27 -33.53 1.70
N LEU A 289 -2.26 -33.23 0.86
CA LEU A 289 -2.05 -32.80 -0.52
C LEU A 289 -1.31 -31.47 -0.58
N LYS A 290 -1.62 -30.53 0.31
CA LYS A 290 -0.89 -29.27 0.46
C LYS A 290 0.58 -29.51 0.82
N ASP A 291 0.86 -30.34 1.83
CA ASP A 291 2.24 -30.70 2.18
C ASP A 291 2.98 -31.33 0.99
N PHE A 292 2.27 -32.10 0.15
CA PHE A 292 2.84 -32.71 -1.04
C PHE A 292 3.12 -31.70 -2.16
N ILE A 293 2.22 -30.74 -2.38
CA ILE A 293 2.41 -29.61 -3.29
C ILE A 293 3.64 -28.79 -2.87
N ASP A 294 3.76 -28.48 -1.57
CA ASP A 294 4.89 -27.76 -0.98
C ASP A 294 6.20 -28.57 -1.14
N THR A 295 6.14 -29.90 -1.05
CA THR A 295 7.31 -30.78 -1.26
C THR A 295 7.82 -30.73 -2.70
N PHE A 296 6.93 -30.74 -3.70
CA PHE A 296 7.31 -30.59 -5.10
C PHE A 296 7.99 -29.23 -5.37
N ASP A 297 7.39 -28.13 -4.88
CA ASP A 297 7.95 -26.78 -5.00
C ASP A 297 9.36 -26.70 -4.40
N LEU A 298 9.53 -27.21 -3.17
CA LEU A 298 10.82 -27.23 -2.48
C LEU A 298 11.85 -28.12 -3.20
N ALA A 299 11.44 -29.28 -3.72
CA ALA A 299 12.31 -30.19 -4.45
C ALA A 299 12.83 -29.56 -5.75
N ILE A 300 11.95 -28.89 -6.49
CA ILE A 300 12.32 -28.13 -7.70
C ILE A 300 13.29 -27.00 -7.35
N LYS A 301 13.01 -26.22 -6.30
CA LYS A 301 13.92 -25.16 -5.82
C LYS A 301 15.25 -25.69 -5.32
N ALA A 302 15.29 -26.89 -4.76
CA ALA A 302 16.52 -27.56 -4.35
C ALA A 302 17.34 -28.01 -5.58
N MET A 303 16.70 -28.60 -6.59
CA MET A 303 17.33 -28.97 -7.86
C MET A 303 17.97 -27.77 -8.56
N ARG A 304 17.26 -26.63 -8.65
CA ARG A 304 17.79 -25.40 -9.26
C ARG A 304 18.99 -24.78 -8.53
N ARG A 305 19.16 -25.09 -7.25
CA ARG A 305 20.32 -24.66 -6.45
C ARG A 305 21.49 -25.64 -6.50
N GLY A 306 21.32 -26.77 -7.21
CA GLY A 306 22.31 -27.83 -7.32
C GLY A 306 23.51 -27.47 -8.19
N THR A 307 24.41 -28.43 -8.36
CA THR A 307 25.64 -28.29 -9.15
C THR A 307 25.50 -28.76 -10.60
N HIS A 308 24.27 -28.89 -11.10
CA HIS A 308 23.99 -29.32 -12.47
C HIS A 308 24.46 -28.27 -13.50
N SER A 309 24.85 -28.71 -14.70
CA SER A 309 25.00 -27.77 -15.82
C SER A 309 23.64 -27.13 -16.15
N LYS A 310 23.63 -25.96 -16.77
CA LYS A 310 22.37 -25.25 -17.06
C LYS A 310 21.45 -26.04 -17.98
N GLU A 311 22.00 -26.69 -19.00
CA GLU A 311 21.24 -27.54 -19.93
C GLU A 311 20.65 -28.74 -19.18
N ARG A 312 21.44 -29.35 -18.28
CA ARG A 312 20.96 -30.46 -17.46
C ARG A 312 19.88 -30.01 -16.48
N GLU A 313 20.03 -28.84 -15.88
CA GLU A 313 19.05 -28.22 -14.98
C GLU A 313 17.69 -28.05 -15.70
N VAL A 314 17.67 -27.55 -16.95
CA VAL A 314 16.45 -27.41 -17.76
C VAL A 314 15.79 -28.77 -18.02
N GLN A 315 16.57 -29.79 -18.39
CA GLN A 315 16.05 -31.15 -18.61
C GLN A 315 15.42 -31.73 -17.33
N LEU A 316 16.13 -31.60 -16.21
CA LEU A 316 15.64 -32.07 -14.90
C LEU A 316 14.39 -31.29 -14.49
N PHE A 317 14.35 -29.98 -14.73
CA PHE A 317 13.21 -29.12 -14.44
C PHE A 317 11.97 -29.59 -15.20
N LYS A 318 12.05 -29.71 -16.53
CA LYS A 318 10.94 -30.22 -17.35
C LYS A 318 10.49 -31.61 -16.90
N ARG A 319 11.44 -32.49 -16.60
CA ARG A 319 11.17 -33.86 -16.12
C ARG A 319 10.43 -33.87 -14.78
N MET A 320 10.71 -32.93 -13.88
CA MET A 320 9.99 -32.76 -12.61
C MET A 320 8.60 -32.13 -12.78
N LEU A 321 8.41 -31.26 -13.78
CA LEU A 321 7.11 -30.64 -14.07
C LEU A 321 6.08 -31.64 -14.59
N MET A 322 6.48 -32.67 -15.33
CA MET A 322 5.55 -33.69 -15.84
C MET A 322 4.75 -34.40 -14.73
N PRO A 323 5.38 -35.04 -13.71
CA PRO A 323 4.63 -35.58 -12.59
C PRO A 323 3.87 -34.48 -11.85
N TYR A 324 4.43 -33.29 -11.65
CA TYR A 324 3.70 -32.24 -10.94
C TYR A 324 2.41 -31.82 -11.67
N PHE A 325 2.44 -31.77 -13.00
CA PHE A 325 1.26 -31.56 -13.83
C PHE A 325 0.27 -32.73 -13.76
N SER A 326 0.73 -33.99 -13.70
CA SER A 326 -0.16 -35.14 -13.49
C SER A 326 -0.90 -35.07 -12.14
N LEU A 327 -0.30 -34.48 -11.10
CA LEU A 327 -0.99 -34.20 -9.84
C LEU A 327 -2.12 -33.18 -10.05
N LEU A 328 -1.85 -32.10 -10.80
CA LEU A 328 -2.86 -31.10 -11.17
C LEU A 328 -4.01 -31.74 -11.95
N GLN A 329 -3.72 -32.53 -12.98
CA GLN A 329 -4.73 -33.24 -13.77
C GLN A 329 -5.57 -34.18 -12.89
N ALA A 330 -4.94 -34.93 -11.98
CA ALA A 330 -5.67 -35.86 -11.12
C ALA A 330 -6.61 -35.14 -10.14
N MET A 331 -6.14 -34.09 -9.47
CA MET A 331 -7.00 -33.31 -8.57
C MET A 331 -8.16 -32.64 -9.34
N THR A 332 -7.88 -32.16 -10.55
CA THR A 332 -8.88 -31.50 -11.39
C THR A 332 -9.91 -32.46 -11.95
N ASN A 333 -9.48 -33.58 -12.54
CA ASN A 333 -10.38 -34.48 -13.26
C ASN A 333 -11.06 -35.50 -12.33
N LYS A 334 -10.45 -35.84 -11.19
CA LYS A 334 -10.98 -36.87 -10.30
C LYS A 334 -11.75 -36.30 -9.10
N ILE A 335 -11.39 -35.12 -8.60
CA ILE A 335 -11.98 -34.58 -7.36
C ILE A 335 -12.92 -33.41 -7.66
N LEU A 336 -12.49 -32.46 -8.49
CA LEU A 336 -13.31 -31.28 -8.76
C LEU A 336 -14.55 -31.60 -9.59
N PRO A 337 -15.69 -30.94 -9.31
CA PRO A 337 -16.80 -30.97 -10.22
C PRO A 337 -16.48 -30.17 -11.51
N PRO A 338 -17.04 -30.55 -12.67
CA PRO A 338 -16.73 -29.90 -13.96
C PRO A 338 -16.99 -28.39 -14.01
N ASP A 339 -17.83 -27.88 -13.12
CA ASP A 339 -18.23 -26.48 -12.98
C ASP A 339 -17.50 -25.73 -11.86
N ALA A 340 -16.52 -26.35 -11.19
CA ALA A 340 -15.74 -25.70 -10.12
C ALA A 340 -15.09 -24.39 -10.58
N PHE A 341 -14.55 -24.40 -11.81
CA PHE A 341 -13.98 -23.25 -12.49
C PHE A 341 -14.43 -23.23 -13.95
N VAL A 342 -14.46 -22.04 -14.54
CA VAL A 342 -14.84 -21.85 -15.94
C VAL A 342 -13.70 -22.32 -16.86
N LYS A 343 -14.01 -23.13 -17.88
CA LYS A 343 -13.08 -23.57 -18.96
C LYS A 343 -11.91 -24.49 -18.56
N ILE A 344 -12.04 -25.26 -17.48
CA ILE A 344 -10.98 -26.17 -16.99
C ILE A 344 -10.40 -27.11 -18.08
N PRO A 345 -11.20 -27.89 -18.84
CA PRO A 345 -10.64 -28.94 -19.70
C PRO A 345 -9.70 -28.39 -20.77
N ASN A 346 -10.13 -27.31 -21.45
CA ASN A 346 -9.34 -26.66 -22.49
C ASN A 346 -8.03 -26.07 -21.96
N GLN A 347 -8.01 -25.61 -20.70
CA GLN A 347 -6.81 -25.07 -20.07
C GLN A 347 -5.80 -26.17 -19.76
N LEU A 348 -6.23 -27.33 -19.21
CA LEU A 348 -5.33 -28.45 -18.95
C LEU A 348 -4.67 -28.96 -20.22
N ASP A 349 -5.45 -29.20 -21.29
CA ASP A 349 -4.93 -29.69 -22.57
C ASP A 349 -3.91 -28.69 -23.16
N THR A 350 -4.18 -27.39 -22.99
CA THR A 350 -3.27 -26.33 -23.45
C THR A 350 -1.98 -26.29 -22.64
N ILE A 351 -2.05 -26.38 -21.30
CA ILE A 351 -0.86 -26.45 -20.44
C ILE A 351 -0.03 -27.68 -20.77
N GLU A 352 -0.66 -28.83 -20.99
CA GLU A 352 0.03 -30.08 -21.34
C GLU A 352 0.78 -29.94 -22.67
N ARG A 353 0.11 -29.37 -23.69
CA ARG A 353 0.71 -29.12 -25.00
C ARG A 353 1.90 -28.17 -24.89
N ILE A 354 1.75 -27.03 -24.22
CA ILE A 354 2.84 -26.07 -24.01
C ILE A 354 4.01 -26.73 -23.27
N LEU A 355 3.73 -27.46 -22.17
CA LEU A 355 4.77 -28.16 -21.41
C LEU A 355 5.54 -29.16 -22.29
N LYS A 356 4.87 -29.88 -23.19
CA LYS A 356 5.53 -30.82 -24.12
C LYS A 356 6.36 -30.09 -25.16
N ASP A 357 5.83 -29.00 -25.73
CA ASP A 357 6.42 -28.28 -26.87
C ASP A 357 7.61 -27.37 -26.49
N LEU A 358 7.68 -26.87 -25.25
CA LEU A 358 8.79 -26.02 -24.80
C LEU A 358 10.15 -26.76 -24.82
N PRO A 359 11.25 -26.11 -25.22
CA PRO A 359 12.56 -26.75 -25.29
C PRO A 359 13.05 -27.17 -23.90
N ASP A 360 13.83 -28.25 -23.84
CA ASP A 360 14.36 -28.80 -22.58
C ASP A 360 15.88 -28.65 -22.46
N THR A 361 16.51 -27.93 -23.38
CA THR A 361 17.95 -27.66 -23.42
C THR A 361 18.31 -26.18 -23.33
N ASP A 362 17.33 -25.28 -23.43
CA ASP A 362 17.53 -23.83 -23.43
C ASP A 362 17.53 -23.26 -21.98
N PRO A 363 18.64 -22.70 -21.48
CA PRO A 363 18.71 -22.12 -20.14
C PRO A 363 17.71 -21.00 -19.86
N GLU A 364 17.22 -20.27 -20.88
CA GLU A 364 16.23 -19.21 -20.70
C GLU A 364 14.91 -19.74 -20.12
N GLN A 365 14.62 -21.03 -20.30
CA GLN A 365 13.43 -21.69 -19.76
C GLN A 365 13.37 -21.71 -18.23
N LEU A 366 14.49 -21.49 -17.55
CA LEU A 366 14.59 -21.38 -16.08
C LEU A 366 14.24 -19.99 -15.56
N HIS A 367 13.94 -19.04 -16.43
CA HIS A 367 13.55 -17.69 -16.09
C HIS A 367 12.05 -17.48 -16.37
N PRO A 368 11.35 -16.66 -15.58
CA PRO A 368 9.97 -16.29 -15.90
C PRO A 368 9.96 -15.37 -17.12
N SER A 369 8.94 -15.48 -17.98
CA SER A 369 8.81 -14.55 -19.10
C SER A 369 8.32 -13.18 -18.61
N ALA A 370 8.72 -12.12 -19.30
CA ALA A 370 8.48 -10.74 -18.85
C ALA A 370 6.98 -10.37 -18.83
N ASP A 371 6.16 -11.02 -19.64
CA ASP A 371 4.74 -10.70 -19.83
C ASP A 371 3.77 -11.81 -19.39
N PHE A 372 4.28 -12.90 -18.80
CA PHE A 372 3.41 -13.93 -18.21
C PHE A 372 2.81 -13.46 -16.88
N SER A 373 1.48 -13.51 -16.80
CA SER A 373 0.73 -13.20 -15.59
C SER A 373 0.06 -14.45 -15.05
N VAL A 374 0.66 -15.09 -14.03
CA VAL A 374 0.08 -16.29 -13.41
C VAL A 374 -1.32 -16.03 -12.86
N ALA A 375 -1.56 -14.85 -12.30
CA ALA A 375 -2.86 -14.51 -11.73
C ALA A 375 -3.96 -14.37 -12.80
N ALA A 376 -3.59 -13.99 -14.02
CA ALA A 376 -4.50 -13.98 -15.15
C ALA A 376 -4.69 -15.38 -15.77
N ALA A 377 -3.72 -16.28 -15.60
CA ALA A 377 -3.74 -17.63 -16.14
C ALA A 377 -4.34 -18.71 -15.22
N VAL A 378 -4.36 -18.48 -13.90
CA VAL A 378 -4.81 -19.44 -12.88
C VAL A 378 -6.31 -19.77 -13.00
N PHE A 379 -6.71 -20.97 -12.57
CA PHE A 379 -8.10 -21.39 -12.48
C PHE A 379 -8.95 -20.40 -11.68
N GLY A 380 -10.13 -20.09 -12.21
CA GLY A 380 -11.03 -19.07 -11.65
C GLY A 380 -10.77 -17.65 -12.14
N SER A 381 -9.63 -17.39 -12.81
CA SER A 381 -9.39 -16.13 -13.51
C SER A 381 -10.44 -15.88 -14.59
N ARG A 382 -10.83 -14.60 -14.74
CA ARG A 382 -11.70 -14.14 -15.82
C ARG A 382 -10.93 -13.58 -17.02
N ALA A 383 -9.61 -13.43 -16.89
CA ALA A 383 -8.78 -12.96 -17.99
C ALA A 383 -8.76 -14.00 -19.12
N ARG A 384 -8.40 -13.53 -20.32
CA ARG A 384 -8.26 -14.37 -21.49
C ARG A 384 -7.01 -15.23 -21.37
N PHE A 385 -7.19 -16.52 -21.07
CA PHE A 385 -6.07 -17.45 -20.89
C PHE A 385 -5.12 -17.47 -22.10
N ASP A 386 -5.64 -17.25 -23.31
CA ASP A 386 -4.89 -17.19 -24.56
C ASP A 386 -3.95 -16.00 -24.70
N GLU A 387 -4.18 -14.93 -23.94
CA GLU A 387 -3.30 -13.76 -23.87
C GLU A 387 -2.19 -13.94 -22.82
N HIS A 388 -2.28 -14.97 -21.98
CA HIS A 388 -1.36 -15.25 -20.88
C HIS A 388 -0.82 -16.69 -20.93
N TYR A 389 -0.62 -17.23 -22.13
CA TYR A 389 0.01 -18.54 -22.26
C TYR A 389 1.43 -18.54 -21.68
N PRO A 390 1.80 -19.57 -20.90
CA PRO A 390 3.17 -19.77 -20.46
C PRO A 390 4.12 -19.80 -21.66
N LYS A 391 5.23 -19.07 -21.58
CA LYS A 391 6.26 -19.02 -22.64
C LYS A 391 7.53 -19.75 -22.26
N TYR A 392 7.81 -19.87 -20.96
CA TYR A 392 8.96 -20.58 -20.41
C TYR A 392 8.52 -21.69 -19.44
N LEU A 393 9.39 -22.67 -19.19
CA LEU A 393 9.10 -23.74 -18.21
C LEU A 393 8.83 -23.19 -16.81
N GLU A 394 9.49 -22.09 -16.42
CA GLU A 394 9.24 -21.40 -15.14
C GLU A 394 7.80 -20.85 -15.05
N ASP A 395 7.25 -20.35 -16.16
CA ASP A 395 5.85 -19.91 -16.24
C ASP A 395 4.90 -21.09 -16.01
N VAL A 396 5.20 -22.23 -16.67
CA VAL A 396 4.41 -23.47 -16.53
C VAL A 396 4.46 -23.99 -15.09
N PHE A 397 5.65 -24.02 -14.48
CA PHE A 397 5.83 -24.39 -13.08
C PHE A 397 4.97 -23.52 -12.15
N THR A 398 5.08 -22.21 -12.30
CA THR A 398 4.34 -21.24 -11.49
C THR A 398 2.84 -21.43 -11.67
N LEU A 399 2.38 -21.65 -12.91
CA LEU A 399 0.97 -21.91 -13.21
C LEU A 399 0.45 -23.22 -12.59
N ILE A 400 1.22 -24.32 -12.69
CA ILE A 400 0.85 -25.61 -12.09
C ILE A 400 0.71 -25.46 -10.57
N HIS A 401 1.70 -24.84 -9.93
CA HIS A 401 1.72 -24.62 -8.49
C HIS A 401 0.51 -23.78 -8.05
N GLN A 402 0.26 -22.64 -8.70
CA GLN A 402 -0.86 -21.77 -8.35
C GLN A 402 -2.22 -22.43 -8.60
N ASN A 403 -2.37 -23.21 -9.68
CA ASN A 403 -3.60 -23.97 -9.93
C ASN A 403 -3.82 -25.03 -8.85
N LEU A 404 -2.79 -25.77 -8.43
CA LEU A 404 -2.90 -26.74 -7.33
C LEU A 404 -3.34 -26.08 -6.02
N LEU A 405 -2.78 -24.92 -5.69
CA LEU A 405 -3.20 -24.15 -4.52
C LEU A 405 -4.63 -23.63 -4.65
N ALA A 406 -5.04 -23.16 -5.85
CA ALA A 406 -6.41 -22.71 -6.11
C ALA A 406 -7.43 -23.85 -5.94
N ILE A 407 -7.12 -25.06 -6.43
CA ILE A 407 -7.96 -26.25 -6.24
C ILE A 407 -8.07 -26.60 -4.76
N ASN A 408 -6.93 -26.68 -4.06
CA ASN A 408 -6.91 -27.00 -2.63
C ASN A 408 -7.71 -25.97 -1.82
N GLY A 409 -7.57 -24.70 -2.17
CA GLY A 409 -8.34 -23.58 -1.64
C GLY A 409 -9.84 -23.72 -1.87
N TRP A 410 -10.24 -23.97 -3.11
CA TRP A 410 -11.64 -24.17 -3.48
C TRP A 410 -12.28 -25.34 -2.71
N LEU A 411 -11.60 -26.49 -2.66
CA LEU A 411 -12.06 -27.68 -1.92
C LEU A 411 -12.19 -27.39 -0.43
N THR A 412 -11.20 -26.72 0.16
CA THR A 412 -11.26 -26.27 1.56
C THR A 412 -12.49 -25.39 1.79
N ASN A 413 -12.80 -24.50 0.85
CA ASN A 413 -13.88 -23.54 1.01
C ASN A 413 -15.27 -24.15 0.85
N GLN A 414 -15.43 -25.23 0.09
CA GLN A 414 -16.68 -26.01 0.06
C GLN A 414 -16.97 -26.65 1.43
N MET A 415 -15.93 -26.97 2.19
CA MET A 415 -16.07 -27.63 3.48
C MET A 415 -16.30 -26.67 4.64
N ILE A 416 -15.78 -25.44 4.53
CA ILE A 416 -15.97 -24.40 5.53
C ILE A 416 -17.06 -23.44 5.03
N SER A 417 -18.30 -23.65 5.47
CA SER A 417 -19.36 -22.70 5.15
C SER A 417 -19.03 -21.30 5.71
N GLN A 418 -19.50 -20.27 5.01
CA GLN A 418 -19.40 -18.89 5.48
C GLN A 418 -20.03 -18.72 6.87
N GLU A 419 -21.12 -19.45 7.15
CA GLU A 419 -21.78 -19.49 8.45
C GLU A 419 -20.87 -20.04 9.56
N SER A 420 -20.13 -21.13 9.31
CA SER A 420 -19.18 -21.69 10.28
C SER A 420 -18.03 -20.73 10.58
N ILE A 421 -17.55 -20.00 9.57
CA ILE A 421 -16.56 -18.93 9.77
C ILE A 421 -17.13 -17.79 10.58
N ALA A 422 -18.35 -17.33 10.25
CA ALA A 422 -19.03 -16.22 10.94
C ALA A 422 -19.14 -16.46 12.44
N LYS A 423 -19.38 -17.72 12.87
CA LYS A 423 -19.41 -18.12 14.29
C LYS A 423 -18.03 -18.10 14.96
N ALA A 424 -16.96 -18.30 14.19
CA ALA A 424 -15.59 -18.42 14.70
C ALA A 424 -14.82 -17.09 14.84
N ILE A 425 -15.39 -15.99 14.32
CA ILE A 425 -14.79 -14.65 14.23
C ILE A 425 -15.70 -13.61 14.89
N PRO A 426 -15.21 -12.40 15.21
CA PRO A 426 -16.03 -11.34 15.77
C PRO A 426 -17.08 -10.87 14.76
N GLU A 427 -18.24 -10.43 15.25
CA GLU A 427 -19.36 -9.96 14.41
C GLU A 427 -18.92 -8.88 13.40
N THR A 428 -18.00 -8.00 13.81
CA THR A 428 -17.41 -6.99 12.92
C THR A 428 -16.70 -7.56 11.71
N LEU A 429 -15.94 -8.65 11.89
CA LEU A 429 -15.31 -9.32 10.76
C LEU A 429 -16.35 -10.07 9.92
N SER A 430 -17.33 -10.72 10.57
CA SER A 430 -18.42 -11.39 9.85
C SER A 430 -19.17 -10.42 8.93
N ARG A 431 -19.52 -9.22 9.43
CA ARG A 431 -20.16 -8.16 8.62
C ARG A 431 -19.27 -7.68 7.48
N ALA A 432 -17.95 -7.64 7.68
CA ALA A 432 -16.98 -7.36 6.61
C ALA A 432 -17.12 -8.35 5.47
N LEU A 433 -17.10 -9.65 5.79
CA LEU A 433 -17.12 -10.72 4.79
C LEU A 433 -18.45 -10.73 4.02
N SER A 434 -19.58 -10.48 4.69
CA SER A 434 -20.88 -10.35 4.02
C SER A 434 -20.96 -9.12 3.09
N ASN A 435 -20.21 -8.05 3.39
CA ASN A 435 -20.11 -6.90 2.49
C ASN A 435 -19.11 -7.14 1.35
N LEU A 436 -18.08 -7.95 1.57
CA LEU A 436 -17.13 -8.35 0.54
C LEU A 436 -17.82 -9.10 -0.61
N GLU A 437 -18.83 -9.93 -0.31
CA GLU A 437 -19.63 -10.62 -1.35
C GLU A 437 -20.38 -9.65 -2.28
N LYS A 438 -20.54 -8.38 -1.88
CA LYS A 438 -21.13 -7.31 -2.69
C LYS A 438 -20.08 -6.52 -3.49
N VAL A 439 -18.80 -6.71 -3.19
CA VAL A 439 -17.68 -6.12 -3.94
C VAL A 439 -17.59 -6.90 -5.26
N GLY A 440 -17.91 -6.28 -6.38
CA GLY A 440 -17.94 -6.94 -7.70
C GLY A 440 -18.78 -6.15 -8.71
N GLY A 441 -18.56 -6.37 -10.01
CA GLY A 441 -19.20 -5.62 -11.10
C GLY A 441 -18.25 -4.61 -11.78
N ASN A 442 -18.69 -3.95 -12.87
CA ASN A 442 -17.90 -2.98 -13.63
C ASN A 442 -16.49 -3.45 -14.10
N GLY A 443 -16.32 -4.77 -14.32
CA GLY A 443 -15.03 -5.36 -14.69
C GLY A 443 -14.28 -6.01 -13.53
N VAL A 444 -14.80 -5.96 -12.30
CA VAL A 444 -14.28 -6.66 -11.12
C VAL A 444 -14.98 -8.00 -10.98
N GLY A 445 -14.19 -9.08 -10.88
CA GLY A 445 -14.68 -10.41 -10.54
C GLY A 445 -15.20 -10.48 -9.12
N MET A 446 -16.16 -11.37 -8.86
CA MET A 446 -16.59 -11.64 -7.49
C MET A 446 -15.40 -12.17 -6.67
N PRO A 447 -15.14 -11.64 -5.46
CA PRO A 447 -14.13 -12.14 -4.56
C PRO A 447 -14.31 -13.64 -4.33
N GLN A 448 -13.25 -14.39 -4.59
CA GLN A 448 -13.20 -15.83 -4.38
C GLN A 448 -12.32 -16.09 -3.19
N ARG A 449 -12.88 -16.68 -2.12
CA ARG A 449 -12.05 -17.16 -1.02
C ARG A 449 -11.07 -18.18 -1.61
N SER A 450 -9.78 -17.96 -1.43
CA SER A 450 -8.71 -18.80 -1.96
C SER A 450 -8.05 -19.64 -0.88
N GLU A 451 -8.06 -19.19 0.38
CA GLU A 451 -7.47 -19.96 1.48
C GLU A 451 -8.10 -19.57 2.82
N THR A 452 -8.17 -20.52 3.76
CA THR A 452 -8.56 -20.28 5.16
C THR A 452 -7.52 -20.91 6.07
N LYS A 453 -6.76 -20.08 6.80
CA LYS A 453 -5.79 -20.56 7.81
C LYS A 453 -6.35 -20.35 9.19
N ILE A 454 -6.51 -21.43 9.94
CA ILE A 454 -6.96 -21.39 11.33
C ILE A 454 -5.82 -21.90 12.20
N SER A 455 -5.26 -21.02 13.02
CA SER A 455 -4.22 -21.35 13.99
C SER A 455 -4.66 -20.94 15.39
N PRO A 456 -4.05 -21.49 16.47
CA PRO A 456 -4.37 -21.11 17.85
C PRO A 456 -4.31 -19.59 18.11
N LYS A 457 -3.48 -18.85 17.36
CA LYS A 457 -3.22 -17.41 17.57
C LYS A 457 -4.02 -16.50 16.65
N LYS A 458 -4.41 -16.99 15.46
CA LYS A 458 -5.06 -16.15 14.44
C LYS A 458 -5.89 -16.98 13.46
N ILE A 459 -6.93 -16.36 12.92
CA ILE A 459 -7.66 -16.82 11.72
C ILE A 459 -7.31 -15.87 10.58
N GLU A 460 -6.93 -16.42 9.43
CA GLU A 460 -6.64 -15.67 8.21
C GLU A 460 -7.52 -16.17 7.06
N LEU A 461 -8.24 -15.27 6.41
CA LEU A 461 -9.11 -15.57 5.28
C LEU A 461 -8.58 -14.84 4.06
N TYR A 462 -8.14 -15.60 3.07
CA TYR A 462 -7.55 -15.08 1.84
C TYR A 462 -8.63 -15.08 0.75
N TYR A 463 -8.74 -13.96 0.06
CA TYR A 463 -9.65 -13.74 -1.06
C TYR A 463 -8.86 -13.27 -2.26
N ASN A 464 -9.00 -13.98 -3.37
CA ASN A 464 -8.54 -13.52 -4.67
C ASN A 464 -9.66 -12.71 -5.30
N ILE A 465 -9.32 -11.56 -5.87
CA ILE A 465 -10.26 -10.66 -6.54
C ILE A 465 -9.80 -10.56 -7.98
N PRO A 466 -10.45 -11.28 -8.91
CA PRO A 466 -10.08 -11.23 -10.32
C PRO A 466 -10.31 -9.81 -10.86
N LEU A 467 -9.26 -9.18 -11.37
CA LEU A 467 -9.35 -7.90 -12.08
C LEU A 467 -9.13 -8.18 -13.58
N ARG A 468 -9.53 -7.26 -14.47
CA ARG A 468 -9.40 -7.49 -15.93
C ARG A 468 -7.96 -7.79 -16.35
N ASP A 469 -7.03 -6.92 -15.95
CA ASP A 469 -5.62 -6.96 -16.38
C ASP A 469 -4.65 -7.09 -15.19
N HIS A 470 -5.18 -7.32 -13.99
CA HIS A 470 -4.44 -7.30 -12.73
C HIS A 470 -4.95 -8.39 -11.77
N SER A 471 -4.30 -8.52 -10.62
CA SER A 471 -4.86 -9.32 -9.52
C SER A 471 -4.84 -8.57 -8.21
N GLY A 472 -5.95 -8.68 -7.49
CA GLY A 472 -6.06 -8.24 -6.11
C GLY A 472 -6.12 -9.44 -5.18
N THR A 473 -5.47 -9.33 -4.02
CA THR A 473 -5.68 -10.23 -2.89
C THR A 473 -6.13 -9.42 -1.69
N LEU A 474 -7.18 -9.88 -1.02
CA LEU A 474 -7.60 -9.39 0.29
C LEU A 474 -7.39 -10.47 1.33
N ILE A 475 -6.76 -10.12 2.44
CA ILE A 475 -6.51 -11.03 3.55
C ILE A 475 -7.13 -10.43 4.80
N PHE A 476 -8.09 -11.12 5.39
CA PHE A 476 -8.68 -10.74 6.67
C PHE A 476 -7.98 -11.52 7.76
N ILE A 477 -7.34 -10.81 8.70
CA ILE A 477 -6.51 -11.38 9.75
C ILE A 477 -7.15 -11.05 11.09
N TYR A 478 -7.70 -12.05 11.78
CA TYR A 478 -8.18 -11.91 13.14
C TYR A 478 -7.14 -12.47 14.11
N ASN A 479 -6.50 -11.60 14.91
CA ASN A 479 -5.58 -11.98 15.97
C ASN A 479 -6.34 -12.25 17.26
N LYS A 480 -6.27 -13.52 17.71
CA LYS A 480 -7.07 -14.10 18.79
C LYS A 480 -6.39 -14.07 20.16
N LYS A 481 -5.24 -13.38 20.24
CA LYS A 481 -4.62 -12.96 21.50
C LYS A 481 -4.94 -11.51 21.83
N THR A 482 -4.96 -10.64 20.82
CA THR A 482 -5.15 -9.19 20.97
C THR A 482 -6.56 -8.72 20.67
N ASP A 483 -7.46 -9.64 20.27
CA ASP A 483 -8.80 -9.37 19.79
C ASP A 483 -8.82 -8.26 18.72
N SER A 484 -7.84 -8.30 17.80
CA SER A 484 -7.65 -7.26 16.80
C SER A 484 -7.84 -7.83 15.40
N ILE A 485 -8.51 -7.07 14.55
CA ILE A 485 -8.72 -7.40 13.14
C ILE A 485 -7.83 -6.51 12.28
N GLU A 486 -7.11 -7.12 11.34
CA GLU A 486 -6.40 -6.44 10.26
C GLU A 486 -6.99 -6.86 8.92
N ILE A 487 -7.02 -5.94 7.96
CA ILE A 487 -7.31 -6.24 6.55
C ILE A 487 -6.07 -5.85 5.76
N GLU A 488 -5.54 -6.81 5.02
CA GLU A 488 -4.38 -6.61 4.16
C GLU A 488 -4.84 -6.71 2.70
N ALA A 489 -4.65 -5.64 1.94
CA ALA A 489 -4.84 -5.62 0.50
C ALA A 489 -3.50 -5.66 -0.21
N ARG A 490 -3.39 -6.57 -1.18
CA ARG A 490 -2.28 -6.64 -2.13
C ARG A 490 -2.81 -6.45 -3.53
N PHE A 491 -2.17 -5.60 -4.31
CA PHE A 491 -2.45 -5.45 -5.73
C PHE A 491 -1.19 -5.75 -6.51
N LEU A 492 -1.31 -6.61 -7.51
CA LEU A 492 -0.25 -6.97 -8.43
C LEU A 492 -0.57 -6.43 -9.82
N GLY A 493 0.39 -5.75 -10.44
CA GLY A 493 0.26 -5.23 -11.80
C GLY A 493 1.47 -4.41 -12.20
N ASP A 494 1.62 -4.17 -13.51
CA ASP A 494 2.71 -3.37 -14.06
C ASP A 494 2.62 -1.93 -13.54
N GLY A 495 3.39 -1.67 -12.47
CA GLY A 495 3.57 -0.34 -11.91
C GLY A 495 4.63 0.45 -12.68
N ALA A 496 4.99 0.03 -13.90
CA ALA A 496 6.10 0.57 -14.68
C ALA A 496 6.02 2.09 -14.94
N GLU A 497 4.84 2.70 -14.84
CA GLU A 497 4.70 4.16 -14.88
C GLU A 497 4.95 4.87 -13.54
N GLY A 498 5.33 4.16 -12.46
CA GLY A 498 5.70 4.67 -11.14
C GLY A 498 4.61 5.44 -10.36
N SER A 499 3.66 6.02 -11.07
CA SER A 499 2.70 7.00 -10.57
C SER A 499 1.44 6.37 -10.01
N ARG A 500 1.07 5.16 -10.44
CA ARG A 500 -0.17 4.50 -10.01
C ARG A 500 -0.10 4.02 -8.56
N TRP A 501 0.86 3.16 -8.24
CA TRP A 501 1.06 2.67 -6.86
C TRP A 501 1.47 3.78 -5.91
N GLN A 502 2.18 4.78 -6.41
CA GLN A 502 2.49 5.97 -5.62
C GLN A 502 1.22 6.77 -5.27
N ALA A 503 0.31 6.99 -6.22
CA ALA A 503 -0.98 7.66 -5.93
C ALA A 503 -1.86 6.86 -4.96
N VAL A 504 -1.88 5.53 -5.08
CA VAL A 504 -2.59 4.65 -4.14
C VAL A 504 -1.98 4.73 -2.74
N LYS A 505 -0.65 4.68 -2.65
CA LYS A 505 0.10 4.83 -1.39
C LYS A 505 -0.24 6.17 -0.73
N GLU A 506 -0.10 7.27 -1.47
CA GLU A 506 -0.37 8.63 -0.96
C GLU A 506 -1.81 8.76 -0.47
N SER A 507 -2.78 8.24 -1.22
CA SER A 507 -4.19 8.25 -0.82
C SER A 507 -4.42 7.49 0.48
N ALA A 508 -3.85 6.29 0.61
CA ALA A 508 -3.99 5.47 1.80
C ALA A 508 -3.29 6.11 3.02
N GLU A 509 -2.12 6.74 2.83
CA GLU A 509 -1.43 7.52 3.86
C GLU A 509 -2.27 8.71 4.32
N ILE A 510 -2.86 9.48 3.38
CA ILE A 510 -3.76 10.59 3.69
C ILE A 510 -4.96 10.11 4.51
N LEU A 511 -5.64 9.04 4.08
CA LEU A 511 -6.80 8.52 4.80
C LEU A 511 -6.43 7.99 6.19
N SER A 512 -5.22 7.47 6.36
CA SER A 512 -4.69 7.06 7.66
C SER A 512 -4.40 8.26 8.56
N LEU A 513 -3.75 9.31 8.03
CA LEU A 513 -3.46 10.56 8.76
C LEU A 513 -4.76 11.24 9.24
N LEU A 514 -5.80 11.23 8.41
CA LEU A 514 -7.13 11.74 8.78
C LEU A 514 -7.85 10.85 9.80
N GLY A 515 -7.27 9.71 10.19
CA GLY A 515 -7.87 8.74 11.08
C GLY A 515 -9.12 8.11 10.49
N PHE A 516 -9.29 8.12 9.16
CA PHE A 516 -10.40 7.47 8.47
C PHE A 516 -10.11 5.96 8.34
N LEU A 517 -9.02 5.59 7.68
CA LEU A 517 -8.56 4.21 7.52
C LEU A 517 -7.17 4.02 8.13
N PRO A 518 -7.06 3.75 9.43
CA PRO A 518 -5.77 3.69 10.11
C PRO A 518 -4.95 2.49 9.64
N LEU A 519 -3.72 2.75 9.20
CA LEU A 519 -2.76 1.72 8.83
C LEU A 519 -2.23 1.00 10.08
N SER A 520 -2.14 -0.33 10.02
CA SER A 520 -1.47 -1.14 11.06
C SER A 520 0.05 -1.18 10.84
N LYS A 521 0.49 -1.09 9.57
CA LYS A 521 1.90 -1.15 9.16
C LYS A 521 2.18 -0.12 8.06
N PRO A 522 3.43 0.35 7.90
CA PRO A 522 3.81 1.17 6.75
C PRO A 522 3.48 0.46 5.42
N ILE A 523 3.00 1.23 4.44
CA ILE A 523 2.66 0.70 3.10
C ILE A 523 3.94 0.22 2.41
N GLN A 524 3.88 -0.99 1.86
CA GLN A 524 4.98 -1.57 1.09
C GLN A 524 4.68 -1.38 -0.39
N VAL A 525 5.58 -0.73 -1.12
CA VAL A 525 5.48 -0.54 -2.57
C VAL A 525 6.74 -1.07 -3.21
N ASN A 526 6.59 -1.94 -4.19
CA ASN A 526 7.65 -2.35 -5.10
C ASN A 526 7.21 -2.09 -6.56
N LYS A 527 8.04 -2.46 -7.53
CA LYS A 527 7.77 -2.18 -8.96
C LYS A 527 6.42 -2.73 -9.44
N ASN A 528 6.02 -3.89 -8.92
CA ASN A 528 4.89 -4.66 -9.44
C ASN A 528 3.78 -4.91 -8.40
N GLU A 529 3.94 -4.38 -7.18
CA GLU A 529 3.06 -4.68 -6.06
C GLU A 529 2.92 -3.49 -5.11
N ILE A 530 1.73 -3.33 -4.57
CA ILE A 530 1.45 -2.51 -3.39
C ILE A 530 0.73 -3.35 -2.34
N CYS A 531 1.19 -3.28 -1.10
CA CYS A 531 0.61 -3.93 0.06
C CYS A 531 0.23 -2.90 1.13
N ILE A 532 -1.05 -2.89 1.49
CA ILE A 532 -1.65 -1.97 2.46
C ILE A 532 -2.29 -2.81 3.57
N VAL A 533 -1.94 -2.53 4.83
CA VAL A 533 -2.51 -3.25 5.99
C VAL A 533 -3.24 -2.26 6.88
N TRP A 534 -4.56 -2.37 6.97
CA TRP A 534 -5.39 -1.55 7.85
C TRP A 534 -5.69 -2.26 9.16
N LYS A 535 -5.76 -1.48 10.24
CA LYS A 535 -6.33 -1.92 11.51
C LYS A 535 -7.82 -1.63 11.51
N VAL A 536 -8.64 -2.65 11.73
CA VAL A 536 -10.09 -2.53 11.70
C VAL A 536 -10.65 -2.29 13.09
N SER A 537 -11.59 -1.35 13.19
CA SER A 537 -12.54 -1.25 14.30
C SER A 537 -13.97 -1.32 13.76
N ASP A 538 -14.92 -1.64 14.63
CA ASP A 538 -16.33 -1.93 14.29
C ASP A 538 -17.03 -0.94 13.36
N GLN A 539 -16.64 0.34 13.40
CA GLN A 539 -17.27 1.41 12.63
C GLN A 539 -16.69 1.61 11.22
N LYS A 540 -15.59 0.91 10.85
CA LYS A 540 -14.78 1.26 9.67
C LYS A 540 -14.72 0.19 8.60
N THR A 541 -15.29 -0.98 8.84
CA THR A 541 -15.12 -2.13 7.95
C THR A 541 -15.75 -1.91 6.58
N ALA A 542 -16.94 -1.29 6.52
CA ALA A 542 -17.57 -0.91 5.26
C ALA A 542 -16.69 0.07 4.47
N SER A 543 -16.14 1.09 5.13
CA SER A 543 -15.27 2.08 4.50
C SER A 543 -13.97 1.50 3.94
N ILE A 544 -13.43 0.43 4.54
CA ILE A 544 -12.25 -0.28 4.00
C ILE A 544 -12.60 -0.97 2.68
N LEU A 545 -13.78 -1.62 2.61
CA LEU A 545 -14.24 -2.30 1.41
C LEU A 545 -14.62 -1.31 0.30
N ASP A 546 -15.26 -0.20 0.66
CA ASP A 546 -15.53 0.90 -0.28
C ASP A 546 -14.21 1.46 -0.83
N PHE A 547 -13.22 1.68 0.04
CA PHE A 547 -11.91 2.13 -0.38
C PHE A 547 -11.21 1.10 -1.28
N TYR A 548 -11.29 -0.18 -0.92
CA TYR A 548 -10.75 -1.25 -1.75
C TYR A 548 -11.39 -1.26 -3.15
N GLN A 549 -12.71 -1.09 -3.25
CA GLN A 549 -13.40 -0.97 -4.52
C GLN A 549 -12.87 0.22 -5.36
N LEU A 550 -12.61 1.37 -4.73
CA LEU A 550 -11.98 2.51 -5.41
C LEU A 550 -10.55 2.18 -5.89
N LEU A 551 -9.77 1.43 -5.10
CA LEU A 551 -8.44 0.97 -5.51
C LEU A 551 -8.51 0.04 -6.73
N VAL A 552 -9.53 -0.82 -6.75
CA VAL A 552 -9.79 -1.69 -7.91
C VAL A 552 -10.14 -0.87 -9.14
N GLU A 553 -11.03 0.12 -9.05
CA GLU A 553 -11.38 1.00 -10.17
C GLU A 553 -10.16 1.80 -10.67
N MET A 554 -9.28 2.20 -9.75
CA MET A 554 -8.01 2.82 -10.10
C MET A 554 -7.04 1.89 -10.81
N SER A 555 -7.02 0.61 -10.44
CA SER A 555 -6.23 -0.38 -11.16
C SER A 555 -6.64 -0.48 -12.63
N LEU A 556 -7.91 -0.18 -12.95
CA LEU A 556 -8.44 -0.11 -14.32
C LEU A 556 -8.18 1.24 -15.00
N GLY A 557 -7.35 2.11 -14.41
CA GLY A 557 -6.94 3.40 -14.99
C GLY A 557 -7.80 4.60 -14.60
N ASN A 558 -8.87 4.43 -13.81
CA ASN A 558 -9.73 5.55 -13.40
C ASN A 558 -9.30 6.13 -12.04
N ARG A 559 -8.59 7.27 -12.04
CA ARG A 559 -8.07 7.92 -10.82
C ARG A 559 -9.07 8.80 -10.08
N ASP A 560 -10.04 9.35 -10.81
CA ASP A 560 -10.96 10.38 -10.30
C ASP A 560 -11.72 9.94 -9.03
N PRO A 561 -12.23 8.70 -8.91
CA PRO A 561 -12.98 8.27 -7.73
C PRO A 561 -12.14 8.24 -6.44
N LEU A 562 -10.87 7.83 -6.52
CA LEU A 562 -10.01 7.78 -5.34
C LEU A 562 -9.66 9.18 -4.85
N GLU A 563 -9.31 10.06 -5.79
CA GLU A 563 -9.06 11.47 -5.50
C GLU A 563 -10.30 12.11 -4.85
N GLU A 564 -11.48 11.90 -5.42
CA GLU A 564 -12.74 12.41 -4.88
C GLU A 564 -13.02 11.90 -3.47
N CYS A 565 -12.76 10.61 -3.21
CA CYS A 565 -12.88 10.03 -1.88
C CYS A 565 -11.95 10.73 -0.88
N VAL A 566 -10.66 10.86 -1.18
CA VAL A 566 -9.68 11.56 -0.34
C VAL A 566 -10.12 13.00 -0.06
N LEU A 567 -10.56 13.71 -1.08
CA LEU A 567 -11.02 15.10 -0.98
C LEU A 567 -12.29 15.22 -0.13
N SER A 568 -13.21 14.29 -0.25
CA SER A 568 -14.45 14.27 0.54
C SER A 568 -14.15 14.10 2.03
N GLN A 569 -13.22 13.20 2.39
CA GLN A 569 -12.81 12.97 3.76
C GLN A 569 -12.03 14.17 4.33
N LEU A 570 -11.16 14.77 3.52
CA LEU A 570 -10.43 15.97 3.89
C LEU A 570 -11.38 17.16 4.16
N LYS A 571 -12.35 17.39 3.27
CA LYS A 571 -13.41 18.39 3.45
C LYS A 571 -14.24 18.12 4.71
N ALA A 572 -14.58 16.86 4.97
CA ALA A 572 -15.32 16.45 6.17
C ALA A 572 -14.51 16.71 7.46
N SER A 573 -13.20 16.42 7.46
CA SER A 573 -12.31 16.73 8.59
C SER A 573 -12.29 18.24 8.88
N ILE A 574 -12.15 19.06 7.83
CA ILE A 574 -12.16 20.53 7.94
C ILE A 574 -13.49 21.04 8.47
N LYS A 575 -14.62 20.50 7.98
CA LYS A 575 -15.97 20.90 8.43
C LYS A 575 -16.19 20.58 9.91
N LYS A 576 -15.60 19.49 10.43
CA LYS A 576 -15.66 19.10 11.84
C LYS A 576 -14.79 19.98 12.76
N GLY A 577 -14.25 21.11 12.27
CA GLY A 577 -13.41 22.02 13.05
C GLY A 577 -11.98 21.50 13.28
N ARG A 578 -11.59 20.39 12.65
CA ARG A 578 -10.24 19.82 12.75
C ARG A 578 -9.24 20.45 11.77
N ALA A 579 -9.59 21.59 11.16
CA ALA A 579 -8.79 22.26 10.14
C ALA A 579 -7.36 22.59 10.59
N TYR A 580 -7.12 22.76 11.90
CA TYR A 580 -5.79 23.01 12.47
C TYR A 580 -5.15 21.79 13.13
N GLN A 581 -5.70 20.58 12.95
CA GLN A 581 -4.95 19.40 13.34
C GLN A 581 -3.79 19.23 12.37
N GLU A 582 -2.57 19.12 12.90
CA GLU A 582 -1.32 18.87 12.15
C GLU A 582 -1.51 17.78 11.09
N THR A 583 -2.31 16.75 11.39
CA THR A 583 -2.67 15.67 10.47
C THR A 583 -3.47 16.11 9.24
N THR A 584 -4.34 17.12 9.35
CA THR A 584 -5.12 17.65 8.23
C THR A 584 -4.26 18.51 7.31
N ILE A 585 -3.29 19.23 7.88
CA ILE A 585 -2.32 20.00 7.10
C ILE A 585 -1.35 19.05 6.38
N GLU A 586 -0.85 18.02 7.05
CA GLU A 586 0.03 17.02 6.45
C GLU A 586 -0.69 16.26 5.32
N ALA A 587 -1.95 15.86 5.53
CA ALA A 587 -2.81 15.29 4.49
C ALA A 587 -2.96 16.22 3.26
N ALA A 588 -3.09 17.52 3.48
CA ALA A 588 -3.15 18.51 2.41
C ALA A 588 -1.83 18.63 1.63
N LYS A 589 -0.67 18.50 2.30
CA LYS A 589 0.63 18.46 1.62
C LYS A 589 0.78 17.23 0.73
N HIS A 590 0.35 16.06 1.20
CA HIS A 590 0.37 14.85 0.39
C HIS A 590 -0.51 14.99 -0.86
N LEU A 591 -1.71 15.59 -0.72
CA LEU A 591 -2.62 15.86 -1.84
C LEU A 591 -2.01 16.75 -2.94
N ALA A 592 -0.99 17.56 -2.60
CA ALA A 592 -0.32 18.46 -3.55
C ALA A 592 0.24 17.73 -4.78
N HIS A 593 0.66 16.47 -4.62
CA HIS A 593 1.20 15.63 -5.69
C HIS A 593 0.11 15.01 -6.57
N MET A 594 -1.09 14.83 -6.01
CA MET A 594 -2.24 14.22 -6.68
C MET A 594 -3.08 15.26 -7.43
N ASP A 595 -3.51 16.32 -6.73
CA ASP A 595 -4.38 17.37 -7.28
C ASP A 595 -3.92 18.76 -6.81
N PRO A 596 -3.05 19.43 -7.58
CA PRO A 596 -2.52 20.74 -7.22
C PRO A 596 -3.60 21.82 -7.13
N GLU A 597 -4.64 21.73 -7.96
CA GLU A 597 -5.70 22.74 -7.99
C GLU A 597 -6.53 22.70 -6.71
N LYS A 598 -6.96 21.50 -6.31
CA LYS A 598 -7.74 21.34 -5.09
C LYS A 598 -6.89 21.59 -3.86
N THR A 599 -5.59 21.29 -3.93
CA THR A 599 -4.62 21.63 -2.88
C THR A 599 -4.52 23.15 -2.69
N VAL A 600 -4.35 23.94 -3.75
CA VAL A 600 -4.33 25.42 -3.62
C VAL A 600 -5.62 25.93 -3.01
N LYS A 601 -6.79 25.50 -3.51
CA LYS A 601 -8.10 25.91 -2.95
C LYS A 601 -8.24 25.55 -1.47
N LEU A 602 -7.57 24.49 -1.01
CA LEU A 602 -7.57 24.09 0.38
C LEU A 602 -6.68 24.99 1.24
N PHE A 603 -5.43 25.22 0.81
CA PHE A 603 -4.52 26.12 1.52
C PHE A 603 -4.99 27.57 1.50
N GLU A 604 -5.68 28.02 0.44
CA GLU A 604 -6.36 29.32 0.42
C GLU A 604 -7.33 29.46 1.60
N LYS A 605 -8.15 28.42 1.86
CA LYS A 605 -9.06 28.41 3.01
C LYS A 605 -8.33 28.37 4.36
N PHE A 606 -7.18 27.71 4.44
CA PHE A 606 -6.35 27.74 5.65
C PHE A 606 -5.78 29.14 5.87
N ILE A 607 -5.19 29.76 4.84
CA ILE A 607 -4.63 31.12 4.88
C ILE A 607 -5.71 32.14 5.26
N GLU A 608 -6.92 32.02 4.72
CA GLU A 608 -8.06 32.89 5.05
C GLU A 608 -8.43 32.84 6.53
N LYS A 609 -8.30 31.65 7.15
CA LYS A 609 -8.53 31.42 8.59
C LYS A 609 -7.33 31.74 9.48
N GLY A 610 -6.21 32.15 8.91
CA GLY A 610 -4.97 32.42 9.66
C GLY A 610 -4.14 31.17 9.96
N GLN A 611 -4.17 30.18 9.07
CA GLN A 611 -3.72 28.81 9.33
C GLN A 611 -2.78 28.28 8.23
N ALA A 612 -1.93 27.31 8.58
CA ALA A 612 -1.04 26.56 7.68
C ALA A 612 -0.10 27.41 6.80
N TYR A 613 0.41 28.54 7.31
CA TYR A 613 1.22 29.47 6.50
C TYR A 613 2.54 28.86 6.03
N GLN A 614 3.30 28.22 6.92
CA GLN A 614 4.61 27.64 6.59
C GLN A 614 4.45 26.48 5.62
N GLU A 615 3.40 25.68 5.80
CA GLU A 615 3.07 24.54 4.95
C GLU A 615 2.57 24.98 3.58
N ALA A 616 1.79 26.08 3.51
CA ALA A 616 1.41 26.69 2.23
C ALA A 616 2.64 27.24 1.49
N ILE A 617 3.59 27.87 2.20
CA ILE A 617 4.86 28.32 1.62
C ILE A 617 5.64 27.14 1.06
N GLU A 618 5.78 26.05 1.83
CA GLU A 618 6.47 24.83 1.41
C GLU A 618 5.84 24.22 0.14
N VAL A 619 4.51 24.08 0.12
CA VAL A 619 3.78 23.58 -1.05
C VAL A 619 3.98 24.48 -2.27
N ALA A 620 3.92 25.81 -2.09
CA ALA A 620 4.17 26.76 -3.18
C ALA A 620 5.60 26.66 -3.71
N LYS A 621 6.61 26.53 -2.83
CA LYS A 621 8.01 26.30 -3.25
C LYS A 621 8.16 25.00 -4.03
N ASN A 622 7.55 23.92 -3.55
CA ASN A 622 7.59 22.62 -4.22
C ASN A 622 6.97 22.67 -5.62
N PHE A 623 5.85 23.37 -5.80
CA PHE A 623 5.23 23.57 -7.12
C PHE A 623 6.12 24.35 -8.11
N ILE A 624 6.98 25.24 -7.63
CA ILE A 624 7.92 25.99 -8.50
C ILE A 624 9.16 25.16 -8.83
N GLN A 625 9.63 24.36 -7.86
CA GLN A 625 10.89 23.61 -7.96
C GLN A 625 10.77 22.22 -8.58
N ILE A 626 9.65 21.88 -9.24
CA ILE A 626 9.49 20.59 -9.92
C ILE A 626 10.51 20.48 -11.07
N LYS A 627 11.65 19.82 -10.80
CA LYS A 627 12.76 19.64 -11.75
C LYS A 627 12.49 18.55 -12.79
N ASP A 628 11.66 17.57 -12.44
CA ASP A 628 11.34 16.44 -13.30
C ASP A 628 9.83 16.43 -13.58
N PRO A 629 9.40 17.00 -14.71
CA PRO A 629 8.01 17.04 -15.08
C PRO A 629 7.42 15.64 -15.29
N THR A 630 8.25 14.65 -15.67
CA THR A 630 7.79 13.31 -16.04
C THR A 630 7.26 12.49 -14.85
N LYS A 631 7.62 12.88 -13.62
CA LYS A 631 7.05 12.29 -12.39
C LYS A 631 5.60 12.70 -12.13
N TYR A 632 5.14 13.79 -12.76
CA TYR A 632 3.79 14.31 -12.57
C TYR A 632 2.98 14.11 -13.84
N HIS A 633 1.67 13.95 -13.69
CA HIS A 633 0.81 13.75 -14.85
C HIS A 633 0.90 14.96 -15.78
N TYR A 634 1.22 14.72 -17.05
CA TYR A 634 1.55 15.76 -18.04
C TYR A 634 0.50 16.88 -18.17
N LYS A 635 -0.76 16.57 -17.87
CA LYS A 635 -1.90 17.49 -17.91
C LYS A 635 -1.78 18.67 -16.93
N TYR A 636 -0.99 18.54 -15.87
CA TYR A 636 -0.88 19.55 -14.81
C TYR A 636 0.44 20.32 -14.79
N ILE A 637 1.49 19.83 -15.46
CA ILE A 637 2.86 20.39 -15.41
C ILE A 637 2.88 21.89 -15.71
N ALA A 638 2.20 22.32 -16.78
CA ALA A 638 2.15 23.73 -17.18
C ALA A 638 1.43 24.64 -16.16
N LYS A 639 0.61 24.06 -15.27
CA LYS A 639 -0.22 24.80 -14.32
C LYS A 639 0.41 24.96 -12.93
N TYR A 640 1.43 24.18 -12.57
CA TYR A 640 2.03 24.24 -11.22
C TYR A 640 2.58 25.63 -10.85
N PRO A 641 3.37 26.31 -11.71
CA PRO A 641 3.84 27.67 -11.41
C PRO A 641 2.70 28.66 -11.17
N TYR A 642 1.65 28.61 -12.00
CA TYR A 642 0.47 29.44 -11.83
C TYR A 642 -0.21 29.21 -10.48
N LYS A 643 -0.37 27.93 -10.09
CA LYS A 643 -0.96 27.52 -8.81
C LYS A 643 -0.09 28.00 -7.63
N ALA A 644 1.24 27.88 -7.74
CA ALA A 644 2.17 28.40 -6.75
C ALA A 644 2.07 29.92 -6.59
N VAL A 645 2.01 30.66 -7.70
CA VAL A 645 1.88 32.12 -7.67
C VAL A 645 0.57 32.56 -7.04
N ASN A 646 -0.55 31.88 -7.32
CA ASN A 646 -1.81 32.18 -6.65
C ASN A 646 -1.72 31.97 -5.13
N LEU A 647 -1.06 30.90 -4.69
CA LEU A 647 -0.86 30.63 -3.28
C LEU A 647 0.04 31.68 -2.61
N PHE A 648 1.15 32.06 -3.24
CA PHE A 648 1.99 33.16 -2.76
C PHE A 648 1.27 34.51 -2.75
N LYS A 649 0.45 34.84 -3.76
CA LYS A 649 -0.36 36.07 -3.76
C LYS A 649 -1.25 36.14 -2.52
N LYS A 650 -1.86 35.03 -2.12
CA LYS A 650 -2.70 34.93 -0.91
C LYS A 650 -1.88 35.04 0.38
N LEU A 651 -0.69 34.43 0.43
CA LEU A 651 0.24 34.58 1.55
C LEU A 651 0.70 36.03 1.74
N ILE A 652 1.08 36.70 0.64
CA ILE A 652 1.48 38.13 0.61
C ILE A 652 0.33 39.03 1.09
N GLU A 653 -0.92 38.71 0.74
CA GLU A 653 -2.09 39.44 1.24
C GLU A 653 -2.25 39.37 2.75
N LYS A 654 -1.84 38.25 3.37
CA LYS A 654 -1.79 38.05 4.83
C LYS A 654 -0.47 38.45 5.47
N GLY A 655 0.47 39.00 4.70
CA GLY A 655 1.77 39.44 5.15
C GLY A 655 2.74 38.32 5.54
N GLN A 656 2.64 37.17 4.87
CA GLN A 656 3.46 35.99 5.10
C GLN A 656 4.27 35.62 3.84
N GLY A 657 5.40 34.94 4.02
CA GLY A 657 6.16 34.30 2.93
C GLY A 657 6.81 35.25 1.93
N TYR A 658 7.17 36.48 2.34
CA TYR A 658 7.71 37.48 1.42
C TYR A 658 9.06 37.06 0.80
N GLN A 659 9.99 36.56 1.61
CA GLN A 659 11.32 36.17 1.11
C GLN A 659 11.21 34.99 0.14
N GLU A 660 10.39 34.00 0.46
CA GLU A 660 10.17 32.83 -0.39
C GLU A 660 9.44 33.20 -1.69
N ALA A 661 8.51 34.16 -1.64
CA ALA A 661 7.88 34.70 -2.83
C ALA A 661 8.86 35.49 -3.72
N ILE A 662 9.82 36.22 -3.14
CA ILE A 662 10.89 36.89 -3.88
C ILE A 662 11.79 35.85 -4.57
N GLU A 663 12.24 34.83 -3.85
CA GLU A 663 13.03 33.72 -4.39
C GLU A 663 12.29 33.00 -5.53
N ALA A 664 11.01 32.72 -5.33
CA ALA A 664 10.12 32.14 -6.32
C ALA A 664 10.01 33.00 -7.59
N ALA A 665 9.78 34.31 -7.44
CA ALA A 665 9.66 35.24 -8.56
C ALA A 665 10.97 35.33 -9.36
N LYS A 666 12.13 35.39 -8.68
CA LYS A 666 13.45 35.35 -9.32
C LYS A 666 13.64 34.09 -10.13
N TYR A 667 13.37 32.92 -9.53
CA TYR A 667 13.51 31.64 -10.20
C TYR A 667 12.63 31.55 -11.46
N LEU A 668 11.37 31.97 -11.37
CA LEU A 668 10.42 31.94 -12.48
C LEU A 668 10.85 32.84 -13.65
N ILE A 669 11.45 34.00 -13.37
CA ILE A 669 11.98 34.92 -14.39
C ILE A 669 13.28 34.38 -15.02
N GLN A 670 14.12 33.71 -14.24
CA GLN A 670 15.40 33.14 -14.70
C GLN A 670 15.25 31.78 -15.40
N THR A 671 14.06 31.17 -15.34
CA THR A 671 13.76 29.89 -16.02
C THR A 671 13.78 30.08 -17.54
N ASP A 672 14.07 29.01 -18.28
CA ASP A 672 14.20 29.00 -19.75
C ASP A 672 13.18 29.90 -20.46
N PRO A 673 13.66 30.91 -21.21
CA PRO A 673 12.87 31.80 -22.06
C PRO A 673 11.79 31.16 -22.92
N SER A 674 12.00 29.90 -23.35
CA SER A 674 11.03 29.16 -24.16
C SER A 674 9.70 28.90 -23.43
N LYS A 675 9.66 29.03 -22.09
CA LYS A 675 8.49 28.83 -21.23
C LYS A 675 7.85 30.16 -20.84
N GLY A 676 7.37 30.92 -21.83
CA GLY A 676 6.89 32.31 -21.66
C GLY A 676 5.93 32.56 -20.48
N ASP A 677 5.08 31.60 -20.13
CA ASP A 677 4.15 31.70 -18.98
C ASP A 677 4.88 31.86 -17.63
N TYR A 678 6.05 31.25 -17.46
CA TYR A 678 6.79 31.27 -16.19
C TYR A 678 7.24 32.69 -15.84
N MET A 679 7.76 33.41 -16.83
CA MET A 679 8.18 34.80 -16.66
C MET A 679 7.01 35.70 -16.30
N GLN A 680 5.86 35.52 -16.95
CA GLN A 680 4.63 36.24 -16.61
C GLN A 680 4.25 36.01 -15.15
N TYR A 681 4.29 34.75 -14.68
CA TYR A 681 3.98 34.42 -13.29
C TYR A 681 4.98 35.05 -12.30
N GLY A 682 6.27 35.07 -12.62
CA GLY A 682 7.28 35.73 -11.79
C GLY A 682 7.08 37.25 -11.71
N VAL A 683 6.76 37.89 -12.84
CA VAL A 683 6.43 39.32 -12.90
C VAL A 683 5.18 39.64 -12.09
N GLU A 684 4.13 38.84 -12.23
CA GLU A 684 2.90 38.97 -11.46
C GLU A 684 3.11 38.82 -9.95
N LEU A 685 4.06 37.99 -9.53
CA LEU A 685 4.43 37.84 -8.14
C LEU A 685 5.19 39.07 -7.62
N PHE A 686 6.16 39.59 -8.38
CA PHE A 686 6.85 40.83 -8.01
C PHE A 686 5.93 42.04 -7.95
N LYS A 687 4.95 42.18 -8.85
CA LYS A 687 3.94 43.24 -8.76
C LYS A 687 3.22 43.20 -7.42
N LYS A 688 2.80 42.02 -6.97
CA LYS A 688 2.12 41.85 -5.68
C LYS A 688 3.03 42.19 -4.49
N LEU A 689 4.32 41.87 -4.58
CA LEU A 689 5.32 42.22 -3.56
C LEU A 689 5.54 43.74 -3.49
N ILE A 690 5.67 44.41 -4.64
CA ILE A 690 5.81 45.87 -4.76
C ILE A 690 4.60 46.59 -4.15
N GLU A 691 3.38 46.08 -4.35
CA GLU A 691 2.16 46.61 -3.73
C GLU A 691 2.23 46.61 -2.20
N LYS A 692 2.90 45.61 -1.61
CA LYS A 692 3.13 45.48 -0.16
C LYS A 692 4.44 46.11 0.33
N GLY A 693 5.18 46.76 -0.56
CA GLY A 693 6.44 47.41 -0.24
C GLY A 693 7.59 46.45 0.04
N GLN A 694 7.61 45.30 -0.61
CA GLN A 694 8.62 44.25 -0.45
C GLN A 694 9.34 43.98 -1.78
N GLY A 695 10.60 43.54 -1.71
CA GLY A 695 11.35 43.01 -2.86
C GLY A 695 11.71 44.02 -3.95
N TYR A 696 11.87 45.30 -3.61
CA TYR A 696 12.12 46.36 -4.61
C TYR A 696 13.42 46.15 -5.39
N GLN A 697 14.52 45.87 -4.69
CA GLN A 697 15.83 45.70 -5.32
C GLN A 697 15.82 44.50 -6.27
N GLU A 698 15.22 43.40 -5.82
CA GLU A 698 15.09 42.16 -6.58
C GLU A 698 14.20 42.33 -7.81
N ALA A 699 13.13 43.10 -7.70
CA ALA A 699 12.26 43.43 -8.82
C ALA A 699 12.98 44.34 -9.85
N ILE A 700 13.79 45.30 -9.39
CA ILE A 700 14.63 46.14 -10.27
C ILE A 700 15.61 45.28 -11.07
N GLU A 701 16.33 44.38 -10.39
CA GLU A 701 17.26 43.45 -11.03
C GLU A 701 16.56 42.55 -12.05
N ALA A 702 15.40 42.01 -11.69
CA ALA A 702 14.60 41.18 -12.58
C ALA A 702 14.09 41.97 -13.80
N ALA A 703 13.63 43.20 -13.61
CA ALA A 703 13.17 44.07 -14.70
C ALA A 703 14.31 44.42 -15.66
N LYS A 704 15.51 44.73 -15.15
CA LYS A 704 16.72 44.93 -15.97
C LYS A 704 17.03 43.69 -16.82
N CYS A 705 17.05 42.52 -16.18
CA CYS A 705 17.32 41.24 -16.84
C CYS A 705 16.34 40.97 -18.00
N LEU A 706 15.04 41.16 -17.75
CA LEU A 706 13.99 40.98 -18.76
C LEU A 706 14.12 41.95 -19.95
N ILE A 707 14.47 43.22 -19.69
CA ILE A 707 14.65 44.24 -20.73
C ILE A 707 15.92 44.01 -21.57
N GLN A 708 16.99 43.54 -20.93
CA GLN A 708 18.28 43.27 -21.58
C GLN A 708 18.28 41.95 -22.35
N THR A 709 17.22 41.15 -22.26
CA THR A 709 17.11 39.91 -23.04
C THR A 709 17.02 40.24 -24.53
N ASP A 710 17.76 39.47 -25.34
CA ASP A 710 17.83 39.59 -26.80
C ASP A 710 16.42 39.66 -27.41
N PRO A 711 16.07 40.73 -28.16
CA PRO A 711 14.75 40.88 -28.78
C PRO A 711 14.31 39.66 -29.60
N SER A 712 15.26 38.96 -30.24
CA SER A 712 14.99 37.77 -31.04
C SER A 712 14.50 36.57 -30.22
N LYS A 713 14.78 36.55 -28.90
CA LYS A 713 14.38 35.48 -27.98
C LYS A 713 13.01 35.71 -27.34
N GLY A 714 12.41 36.89 -27.52
CA GLY A 714 11.02 37.14 -27.11
C GLY A 714 10.73 38.58 -26.75
N TYR A 715 10.12 39.33 -27.68
CA TYR A 715 9.61 40.69 -27.46
C TYR A 715 8.74 40.83 -26.18
N TYR A 716 8.01 39.78 -25.82
CA TYR A 716 7.19 39.72 -24.60
C TYR A 716 8.00 39.85 -23.30
N MET A 717 9.29 39.47 -23.29
CA MET A 717 10.15 39.61 -22.10
C MET A 717 10.44 41.07 -21.79
N GLN A 718 10.78 41.84 -22.82
CA GLN A 718 11.02 43.28 -22.67
C GLN A 718 9.73 43.98 -22.22
N HIS A 719 8.57 43.58 -22.76
CA HIS A 719 7.29 44.07 -22.29
C HIS A 719 7.05 43.80 -20.80
N TYR A 720 7.35 42.58 -20.31
CA TYR A 720 7.24 42.26 -18.89
C TYR A 720 8.21 43.06 -18.02
N GLY A 721 9.45 43.26 -18.46
CA GLY A 721 10.41 44.07 -17.74
C GLY A 721 10.00 45.55 -17.67
N VAL A 722 9.47 46.12 -18.75
CA VAL A 722 8.89 47.47 -18.77
C VAL A 722 7.73 47.55 -17.77
N ASN A 723 6.78 46.61 -17.82
CA ASN A 723 5.62 46.58 -16.93
C ASN A 723 6.04 46.51 -15.43
N LEU A 724 7.10 45.76 -15.13
CA LEU A 724 7.64 45.70 -13.77
C LEU A 724 8.25 47.04 -13.34
N PHE A 725 9.00 47.71 -14.21
CA PHE A 725 9.51 49.06 -13.94
C PHE A 725 8.40 50.11 -13.81
N GLU A 726 7.32 50.03 -14.59
CA GLU A 726 6.17 50.93 -14.41
C GLU A 726 5.64 50.84 -12.97
N LYS A 727 5.51 49.63 -12.44
CA LYS A 727 5.03 49.39 -11.06
C LYS A 727 6.02 49.88 -10.00
N LEU A 728 7.32 49.77 -10.25
CA LEU A 728 8.37 50.31 -9.38
C LEU A 728 8.34 51.85 -9.36
N VAL A 729 8.28 52.48 -10.52
CA VAL A 729 8.19 53.93 -10.71
C VAL A 729 6.91 54.49 -10.07
N GLU A 730 5.79 53.76 -10.16
CA GLU A 730 4.54 54.10 -9.47
C GLU A 730 4.69 54.19 -7.95
N LYS A 731 5.53 53.34 -7.35
CA LYS A 731 5.88 53.31 -5.92
C LYS A 731 7.09 54.18 -5.55
N GLY A 732 7.65 54.90 -6.51
CA GLY A 732 8.79 55.78 -6.30
C GLY A 732 10.12 55.05 -6.10
N GLN A 733 10.29 53.88 -6.71
CA GLN A 733 11.50 53.06 -6.62
C GLN A 733 12.11 52.86 -8.01
N GLY A 734 13.43 52.65 -8.07
CA GLY A 734 14.14 52.24 -9.29
C GLY A 734 14.21 53.28 -10.41
N TYR A 735 14.13 54.59 -10.08
CA TYR A 735 14.11 55.65 -11.09
C TYR A 735 15.37 55.68 -11.95
N GLN A 736 16.56 55.61 -11.34
CA GLN A 736 17.83 55.67 -12.07
C GLN A 736 17.98 54.45 -13.00
N GLU A 737 17.61 53.28 -12.50
CA GLU A 737 17.64 52.02 -13.23
C GLU A 737 16.64 52.01 -14.39
N ALA A 738 15.44 52.56 -14.17
CA ALA A 738 14.43 52.73 -15.21
C ALA A 738 14.94 53.67 -16.32
N ILE A 739 15.59 54.79 -15.96
CA ILE A 739 16.21 55.73 -16.90
C ILE A 739 17.31 55.05 -17.71
N GLU A 740 18.17 54.29 -17.03
CA GLU A 740 19.29 53.56 -17.66
C GLU A 740 18.77 52.61 -18.74
N VAL A 741 17.73 51.82 -18.43
CA VAL A 741 17.20 50.86 -19.39
C VAL A 741 16.29 51.49 -20.44
N ALA A 742 15.65 52.64 -20.20
CA ALA A 742 14.67 53.22 -21.12
C ALA A 742 15.25 53.70 -22.47
N LYS A 743 16.58 53.77 -22.62
CA LYS A 743 17.30 54.29 -23.81
C LYS A 743 17.21 53.42 -25.08
N GLY A 744 16.22 52.53 -25.22
CA GLY A 744 16.07 51.61 -26.36
C GLY A 744 14.64 51.49 -26.87
N PHE A 745 14.46 50.88 -28.05
CA PHE A 745 13.18 50.75 -28.75
C PHE A 745 12.01 50.24 -27.87
N GLY A 746 10.82 50.81 -28.07
CA GLY A 746 9.58 50.46 -27.34
C GLY A 746 9.49 50.97 -25.90
N ARG A 747 10.62 51.29 -25.25
CA ARG A 747 10.70 51.68 -23.83
C ARG A 747 10.24 53.13 -23.56
N VAL A 748 9.67 53.78 -24.58
CA VAL A 748 8.98 55.08 -24.49
C VAL A 748 7.86 55.06 -23.44
N VAL A 749 7.20 53.92 -23.25
CA VAL A 749 6.22 53.73 -22.17
C VAL A 749 6.84 54.02 -20.80
N LEU A 750 8.08 53.59 -20.57
CA LEU A 750 8.77 53.82 -19.30
C LEU A 750 9.15 55.29 -19.11
N PHE A 751 9.65 55.96 -20.15
CA PHE A 751 9.92 57.40 -20.07
C PHE A 751 8.66 58.22 -19.80
N LYS A 752 7.51 57.87 -20.39
CA LYS A 752 6.23 58.52 -20.05
C LYS A 752 5.90 58.38 -18.56
N LYS A 753 6.06 57.18 -17.99
CA LYS A 753 5.84 56.97 -16.55
C LYS A 753 6.81 57.76 -15.68
N LEU A 754 8.07 57.87 -16.09
CA LEU A 754 9.06 58.69 -15.39
C LEU A 754 8.69 60.19 -15.44
N ILE A 755 8.30 60.71 -16.61
CA ILE A 755 7.82 62.08 -16.80
C ILE A 755 6.57 62.36 -15.94
N GLU A 756 5.62 61.42 -15.88
CA GLU A 756 4.44 61.51 -15.03
C GLU A 756 4.78 61.65 -13.54
N LYS A 757 5.89 61.05 -13.10
CA LYS A 757 6.43 61.14 -11.73
C LYS A 757 7.44 62.29 -11.54
N GLY A 758 7.61 63.14 -12.55
CA GLY A 758 8.52 64.27 -12.51
C GLY A 758 10.00 63.90 -12.52
N GLN A 759 10.33 62.80 -13.16
CA GLN A 759 11.70 62.28 -13.30
C GLN A 759 12.09 62.20 -14.78
N ALA A 760 13.39 62.10 -15.04
CA ALA A 760 13.96 61.79 -16.36
C ALA A 760 13.67 62.77 -17.51
N TYR A 761 13.35 64.04 -17.22
CA TYR A 761 12.97 64.99 -18.28
C TYR A 761 14.05 65.16 -19.35
N GLN A 762 15.31 65.33 -18.94
CA GLN A 762 16.42 65.53 -19.87
C GLN A 762 16.71 64.26 -20.67
N GLU A 763 16.74 63.10 -20.01
CA GLU A 763 17.00 61.82 -20.66
C GLU A 763 15.87 61.45 -21.64
N ALA A 764 14.62 61.79 -21.32
CA ALA A 764 13.50 61.62 -22.23
C ALA A 764 13.54 62.60 -23.42
N ILE A 765 14.01 63.84 -23.21
CA ILE A 765 14.24 64.80 -24.31
C ILE A 765 15.29 64.23 -25.28
N GLU A 766 16.42 63.75 -24.75
CA GLU A 766 17.49 63.18 -25.58
C GLU A 766 17.04 61.89 -26.28
N ALA A 767 16.28 61.02 -25.61
CA ALA A 767 15.71 59.84 -26.25
C ALA A 767 14.69 60.20 -27.35
N ALA A 768 13.85 61.21 -27.13
CA ALA A 768 12.88 61.68 -28.12
C ALA A 768 13.60 62.27 -29.35
N LYS A 769 14.68 63.03 -29.15
CA LYS A 769 15.53 63.53 -30.24
C LYS A 769 16.08 62.40 -31.08
N ASP A 770 16.69 61.42 -30.43
CA ASP A 770 17.33 60.29 -31.12
C ASP A 770 16.29 59.51 -31.94
N LEU A 771 15.15 59.15 -31.33
CA LEU A 771 14.05 58.44 -32.03
C LEU A 771 13.52 59.20 -33.27
N ILE A 772 13.51 60.53 -33.23
CA ILE A 772 13.07 61.37 -34.36
C ILE A 772 14.15 61.47 -35.44
N GLN A 773 15.43 61.56 -35.05
CA GLN A 773 16.54 61.80 -35.97
C GLN A 773 17.01 60.53 -36.67
N THR A 774 17.06 59.41 -35.94
CA THR A 774 17.71 58.17 -36.37
C THR A 774 16.73 57.02 -36.55
N GLY A 775 15.49 57.17 -36.04
CA GLY A 775 14.49 56.10 -36.02
C GLY A 775 13.74 55.88 -37.33
N SER A 776 13.19 54.68 -37.47
CA SER A 776 12.14 54.33 -38.43
C SER A 776 10.88 55.19 -38.28
N SER A 777 9.99 55.19 -39.28
CA SER A 777 8.73 55.97 -39.22
C SER A 777 7.90 55.71 -37.94
N SER A 778 7.85 54.46 -37.46
CA SER A 778 7.22 54.11 -36.18
C SER A 778 7.95 54.69 -34.95
N GLU A 779 9.28 54.76 -35.00
CA GLU A 779 10.11 55.32 -33.91
C GLU A 779 9.98 56.84 -33.85
N VAL A 780 9.92 57.50 -35.01
CA VAL A 780 9.61 58.93 -35.10
C VAL A 780 8.28 59.24 -34.42
N SER A 781 7.23 58.45 -34.67
CA SER A 781 5.93 58.61 -33.99
C SER A 781 6.04 58.44 -32.47
N PHE A 782 6.84 57.49 -31.98
CA PHE A 782 7.08 57.35 -30.54
C PHE A 782 7.88 58.52 -29.94
N GLY A 783 8.88 59.04 -30.66
CA GLY A 783 9.64 60.23 -30.26
C GLY A 783 8.77 61.48 -30.19
N ILE A 784 7.89 61.68 -31.18
CA ILE A 784 6.87 62.73 -31.17
C ILE A 784 5.98 62.60 -29.94
N ASN A 785 5.47 61.40 -29.67
CA ASN A 785 4.57 61.17 -28.54
C ASN A 785 5.27 61.33 -27.17
N LEU A 786 6.58 61.08 -27.11
CA LEU A 786 7.37 61.38 -25.91
C LEU A 786 7.52 62.89 -25.70
N PHE A 787 7.76 63.66 -26.76
CA PHE A 787 7.77 65.12 -26.70
C PHE A 787 6.42 65.70 -26.29
N GLU A 788 5.30 65.18 -26.79
CA GLU A 788 3.97 65.58 -26.30
C GLU A 788 3.88 65.47 -24.78
N LYS A 789 4.30 64.33 -24.21
CA LYS A 789 4.26 64.12 -22.76
C LYS A 789 5.21 65.05 -21.99
N LEU A 790 6.37 65.38 -22.56
CA LEU A 790 7.31 66.35 -22.00
C LEU A 790 6.72 67.76 -21.99
N LEU A 791 6.09 68.16 -23.08
CA LEU A 791 5.47 69.48 -23.24
C LEU A 791 4.28 69.65 -22.29
N GLU A 792 3.47 68.61 -22.07
CA GLU A 792 2.41 68.59 -21.04
C GLU A 792 2.95 68.91 -19.63
N LYS A 793 4.21 68.55 -19.36
CA LYS A 793 4.89 68.83 -18.09
C LYS A 793 5.75 70.09 -18.11
N GLY A 794 5.72 70.86 -19.20
CA GLY A 794 6.46 72.12 -19.33
C GLY A 794 7.93 71.97 -19.76
N HIS A 795 8.32 70.83 -20.35
CA HIS A 795 9.69 70.53 -20.76
C HIS A 795 9.80 70.27 -22.28
N GLY A 796 10.98 70.45 -22.87
CA GLY A 796 11.27 70.09 -24.26
C GLY A 796 10.87 71.11 -25.34
N TYR A 797 10.35 72.29 -24.98
CA TYR A 797 9.90 73.31 -25.94
C TYR A 797 10.99 73.75 -26.91
N ARG A 798 12.21 73.98 -26.41
CA ARG A 798 13.34 74.48 -27.21
C ARG A 798 13.74 73.45 -28.27
N GLU A 799 13.78 72.20 -27.89
CA GLU A 799 14.19 71.08 -28.71
C GLU A 799 13.16 70.80 -29.81
N VAL A 800 11.88 70.83 -29.46
CA VAL A 800 10.79 70.70 -30.43
C VAL A 800 10.80 71.85 -31.45
N LEU A 801 11.00 73.10 -31.00
CA LEU A 801 11.13 74.24 -31.91
C LEU A 801 12.32 74.07 -32.87
N SER A 802 13.44 73.52 -32.38
CA SER A 802 14.60 73.26 -33.23
C SER A 802 14.29 72.23 -34.33
N PHE A 803 13.53 71.17 -34.02
CA PHE A 803 13.10 70.18 -35.01
C PHE A 803 12.18 70.76 -36.08
N ILE A 804 11.21 71.58 -35.68
CA ILE A 804 10.29 72.25 -36.63
C ILE A 804 11.07 73.14 -37.60
N GLN A 805 12.17 73.75 -37.16
CA GLN A 805 13.00 74.61 -37.98
C GLN A 805 13.94 73.84 -38.91
N SER A 806 14.45 72.68 -38.48
CA SER A 806 15.45 71.91 -39.22
C SER A 806 14.88 70.92 -40.23
N ASP A 807 13.70 70.35 -39.96
CA ASP A 807 13.04 69.37 -40.83
C ASP A 807 11.55 69.71 -40.97
N PRO A 808 11.12 70.33 -42.09
CA PRO A 808 9.73 70.73 -42.29
C PRO A 808 8.73 69.57 -42.27
N ALA A 809 9.14 68.35 -42.64
CA ALA A 809 8.24 67.19 -42.70
C ALA A 809 7.95 66.64 -41.29
N ILE A 810 9.00 66.48 -40.47
CA ILE A 810 8.85 66.13 -39.05
C ILE A 810 8.18 67.28 -38.30
N GLY A 811 8.54 68.52 -38.65
CA GLY A 811 7.94 69.74 -38.13
C GLY A 811 6.44 69.80 -38.38
N ALA A 812 5.96 69.37 -39.55
CA ALA A 812 4.53 69.29 -39.85
C ALA A 812 3.81 68.23 -38.99
N GLN A 813 4.43 67.05 -38.78
CA GLN A 813 3.89 66.01 -37.91
C GLN A 813 3.82 66.47 -36.45
N LEU A 814 4.92 66.99 -35.89
CA LEU A 814 4.98 67.59 -34.55
C LEU A 814 3.96 68.72 -34.41
N SER A 815 3.87 69.62 -35.39
CA SER A 815 2.92 70.75 -35.35
C SER A 815 1.48 70.27 -35.34
N SER A 816 1.13 69.24 -36.12
CA SER A 816 -0.24 68.69 -36.13
C SER A 816 -0.67 68.11 -34.77
N HIS A 817 0.29 67.55 -34.02
CA HIS A 817 0.09 66.94 -32.69
C HIS A 817 0.14 67.96 -31.55
N ILE A 818 1.04 68.94 -31.64
CA ILE A 818 1.22 70.05 -30.69
C ILE A 818 0.05 71.04 -30.77
N VAL A 819 -0.46 71.34 -31.96
CA VAL A 819 -1.62 72.24 -32.14
C VAL A 819 -2.88 71.67 -31.46
N TYR A 820 -2.99 70.35 -31.38
CA TYR A 820 -4.12 69.67 -30.73
C TYR A 820 -3.99 69.62 -29.19
N SER A 821 -2.78 69.50 -28.66
CA SER A 821 -2.51 69.36 -27.21
C SER A 821 -2.30 70.70 -26.49
N LEU A 822 -1.92 71.78 -27.19
CA LEU A 822 -1.53 73.08 -26.61
C LEU A 822 -2.33 74.27 -27.15
N SER A 823 -3.62 74.07 -27.44
CA SER A 823 -4.52 75.06 -28.05
C SER A 823 -4.74 76.38 -27.28
N LEU A 824 -4.26 76.49 -26.02
CA LEU A 824 -4.51 77.65 -25.14
C LEU A 824 -3.28 78.30 -24.50
N GLN A 825 -2.05 77.78 -24.67
CA GLN A 825 -0.87 78.30 -23.94
C GLN A 825 0.40 78.54 -24.79
N VAL A 826 0.60 77.82 -25.90
CA VAL A 826 1.85 77.91 -26.69
C VAL A 826 1.70 78.78 -27.94
N ILE A 827 0.46 79.13 -28.30
CA ILE A 827 0.15 80.09 -29.37
C ILE A 827 0.95 81.39 -29.24
N PRO A 828 1.14 82.00 -28.05
CA PRO A 828 1.97 83.20 -27.91
C PRO A 828 3.45 82.97 -28.20
N LEU A 829 4.02 81.80 -27.86
CA LEU A 829 5.44 81.51 -28.08
C LEU A 829 5.74 81.17 -29.55
N TYR A 830 4.83 80.46 -30.22
CA TYR A 830 4.92 80.21 -31.66
C TYR A 830 4.72 81.50 -32.46
N LEU A 831 3.73 82.33 -32.08
CA LEU A 831 3.57 83.67 -32.64
C LEU A 831 4.80 84.53 -32.37
N PHE A 832 5.40 84.46 -31.19
CA PHE A 832 6.61 85.21 -30.86
C PHE A 832 7.79 84.79 -31.76
N VAL A 833 8.02 83.49 -31.96
CA VAL A 833 9.09 82.99 -32.86
C VAL A 833 8.81 83.34 -34.33
N GLN A 834 7.55 83.27 -34.78
CA GLN A 834 7.18 83.68 -36.14
C GLN A 834 7.31 85.18 -36.34
N VAL A 835 6.90 85.99 -35.36
CA VAL A 835 7.12 87.46 -35.35
C VAL A 835 8.61 87.78 -35.33
N GLN A 836 9.43 87.03 -34.59
CA GLN A 836 10.87 87.25 -34.54
C GLN A 836 11.58 86.83 -35.84
N LYS A 837 11.12 85.76 -36.52
CA LYS A 837 11.56 85.44 -37.89
C LYS A 837 11.12 86.50 -38.90
N TYR A 838 9.91 87.04 -38.76
CA TYR A 838 9.41 88.12 -39.61
C TYR A 838 10.21 89.41 -39.40
N ILE A 839 10.55 89.74 -38.16
CA ILE A 839 11.43 90.87 -37.81
C ILE A 839 12.85 90.66 -38.36
N ASN A 840 13.44 89.46 -38.22
CA ASN A 840 14.78 89.17 -38.74
C ASN A 840 14.86 89.04 -40.28
N ASN A 841 13.73 88.92 -40.97
CA ASN A 841 13.67 89.02 -42.44
C ASN A 841 13.36 90.45 -42.92
N ILE A 842 12.92 91.34 -42.01
CA ILE A 842 12.69 92.77 -42.27
C ILE A 842 13.94 93.60 -41.97
N VAL A 843 14.73 93.21 -40.96
CA VAL A 843 16.11 93.68 -40.74
C VAL A 843 17.02 93.00 -41.75
#